data_AF-A0AAP4F8W9-F1
#
_entry.id   AF-A0AAP4F8W9-F1
#
_cell.length_a   1.000
_cell.length_b   1.000
_cell.length_c   1.000
_cell.angle_alpha   90.00
_cell.angle_beta   90.00
_cell.angle_gamma   90.00
#
_symmetry.space_group_name_H-M   'P 1'
#
loop_
_entity.id
_entity.type
_entity.pdbx_description
1 polymer ?
#
loop_
_entity_poly.entity_id
_entity_poly.type
_entity_poly.pdbx_seq_one_letter_code
_entity_poly.pdbx_strand_id
1 'polypeptide(L)'
;MAEAAEPGKTLVIVESATKAKKIQPYLGDNYIVEASVGHIRDLPRGAADVPAKFKKESWARLGVNPEDDFAPLYVVSPDKKKKVADLKSKLKQCDSLLLATDPDREGEAIAWHLLEVLKPKVPVRRMVFNEITKSAILEAAENTRDLDYDLIDAQETRRILDRLYGYEVSPVLWKKVMPRLSAGRVQSVATRVIVERERERMAFISADYWDLLATLDAGTGSGSGEGPSAFDARLTAVNGKRVAVGRDFDDRGNVKTKDVIVITQPQAEALEKALQGASMTVAGVEHKPYTRKPYAPFMTSTLQQEAGRRLHFTSERTMRIAQRLYENGHITYMRTDSSSLSKQGLNAARSSATSIYGEEYVSDSPRVYDRRVKNSQEAHEAIRPAGESFATPGQLSSQLDAEEFKLYDLIWKRTVASQMADAKGTSMKVAVAGTATTDNGAYDVEFSATGRTITFPGFLKAYGADEDTSKKSENRLPHLEQGRDLKAEEVSAEGHSTNPPARYTEASLVKKMEDLGIGRPSTYASIIKTIQDRGYVVSRGNALVPSWVAFAVVGLLEENFTELVDYDFTSSMEDELDSIATGTEDGTDWLNGFYFGNAEANEHKAASIARHGGLKSLIDVNLEAIDARKVNSLKLYTDSEGREVFVRVGRYGPYIERAIGTNEDGSVEYQRANLSETVTPDGLNEQLAEKLFATSQGGRQLGENPENGRMVVAKEGRFGPYVTEVVRDDEREKAEAEALEIVAKERAEEDKQRAEEGKRAKNWETKTAAKQKEKRINDYIDEKLKPGTASLFSSMEPLTVTLEQALELLSLPREVGVDDGEMITAQNGRYGPYLKKGTDSRSLAKEEQIFSITLDEARRIYAEPKRRGRAAAQPPLKQLGDNDVSGKPMTVKDGRFGPYVTDGTTNASLRRGDDPEQLTDARANELLSERRAKEASGETKKKSTKKSSKKSTKKSTKKSTKKATKKSSKKATKKGTKKAAKKSSSKPSPGTKNVVKAGSRKK
;
A
#
# COMPACT_ATOMS: atom_id res chain seq x y z
N MET A 1 28.32 17.11 60.02
CA MET A 1 27.73 17.47 58.71
C MET A 1 27.64 16.20 57.91
N ALA A 2 26.47 15.83 57.40
CA ALA A 2 26.35 14.69 56.48
C ALA A 2 26.77 15.15 55.09
N GLU A 3 27.59 14.36 54.42
CA GLU A 3 27.96 14.56 53.03
C GLU A 3 26.71 14.30 52.18
N ALA A 4 26.24 15.32 51.43
CA ALA A 4 25.05 15.16 50.59
C ALA A 4 25.40 14.21 49.44
N ALA A 5 24.71 13.07 49.37
CA ALA A 5 24.88 12.10 48.30
C ALA A 5 24.68 12.77 46.94
N GLU A 6 25.55 12.47 45.96
CA GLU A 6 25.30 12.89 44.58
C GLU A 6 23.97 12.28 44.11
N PRO A 7 23.06 13.06 43.48
CA PRO A 7 21.80 12.52 42.98
C PRO A 7 22.10 11.48 41.90
N GLY A 8 21.58 10.26 42.09
CA GLY A 8 21.76 9.17 41.14
C GLY A 8 21.05 9.42 39.82
N LYS A 9 21.45 8.65 38.81
CA LYS A 9 20.98 8.86 37.43
C LYS A 9 19.50 8.52 37.27
N THR A 10 18.86 9.13 36.27
CA THR A 10 17.50 8.80 35.87
C THR A 10 17.52 7.89 34.65
N LEU A 11 16.87 6.72 34.72
CA LEU A 11 16.67 5.87 33.55
C LEU A 11 15.50 6.40 32.73
N VAL A 12 15.66 6.57 31.42
CA VAL A 12 14.60 6.94 30.49
C VAL A 12 14.41 5.81 29.50
N ILE A 13 13.20 5.30 29.34
CA ILE A 13 12.91 4.21 28.40
C ILE A 13 11.99 4.70 27.29
N VAL A 14 12.45 4.55 26.05
CA VAL A 14 11.73 4.83 24.79
C VAL A 14 11.58 3.53 23.98
N GLU A 15 10.81 3.50 22.90
CA GLU A 15 10.67 2.28 22.08
C GLU A 15 11.88 2.03 21.17
N SER A 16 12.44 3.10 20.60
CA SER A 16 13.38 3.04 19.48
C SER A 16 14.81 3.41 19.88
N ALA A 17 15.78 2.66 19.34
CA ALA A 17 17.20 2.97 19.50
C ALA A 17 17.61 4.30 18.82
N THR A 18 16.85 4.76 17.83
CA THR A 18 17.02 6.09 17.21
C THR A 18 16.60 7.18 18.19
N LYS A 19 15.38 7.08 18.75
CA LYS A 19 14.88 8.01 19.78
C LYS A 19 15.85 8.11 20.96
N ALA A 20 16.35 6.97 21.46
CA ALA A 20 17.27 6.94 22.59
C ALA A 20 18.56 7.75 22.30
N LYS A 21 19.17 7.54 21.12
CA LYS A 21 20.34 8.30 20.65
C LYS A 21 20.06 9.78 20.42
N LYS A 22 18.83 10.14 20.04
CA LYS A 22 18.40 11.51 19.77
C LYS A 22 18.11 12.30 21.05
N ILE A 23 17.53 11.64 22.07
CA ILE A 23 17.11 12.23 23.34
C ILE A 23 18.27 12.33 24.35
N GLN A 24 19.19 11.37 24.37
CA GLN A 24 20.34 11.38 25.30
C GLN A 24 21.16 12.69 25.29
N PRO A 25 21.49 13.32 24.13
CA PRO A 25 22.21 14.59 24.10
C PRO A 25 21.37 15.81 24.53
N TYR A 26 20.04 15.69 24.59
CA TYR A 26 19.15 16.77 25.04
C TYR A 26 19.02 16.79 26.57
N LEU A 27 18.92 15.60 27.19
CA LEU A 27 18.81 15.43 28.64
C LEU A 27 20.17 15.48 29.37
N GLY A 28 21.26 15.07 28.71
CA GLY A 28 22.62 15.13 29.26
C GLY A 28 23.00 13.98 30.21
N ASP A 29 24.14 14.12 30.90
CA ASP A 29 24.84 13.02 31.57
C ASP A 29 24.16 12.46 32.82
N ASN A 30 23.20 13.18 33.39
CA ASN A 30 22.39 12.77 34.54
C ASN A 30 21.32 11.72 34.17
N TYR A 31 21.09 11.49 32.88
CA TYR A 31 20.12 10.54 32.36
C TYR A 31 20.82 9.39 31.64
N ILE A 32 20.22 8.20 31.71
CA ILE A 32 20.57 7.04 30.89
C ILE A 32 19.36 6.77 29.99
N VAL A 33 19.47 6.98 28.68
CA VAL A 33 18.35 6.79 27.75
C VAL A 33 18.48 5.46 27.00
N GLU A 34 17.48 4.60 27.13
CA GLU A 34 17.48 3.23 26.61
C GLU A 34 16.24 2.91 25.79
N ALA A 35 16.38 1.96 24.86
CA ALA A 35 15.29 1.50 24.00
C ALA A 35 14.74 0.14 24.44
N SER A 36 13.41 0.00 24.56
CA SER A 36 12.72 -1.28 24.76
C SER A 36 12.73 -2.16 23.49
N VAL A 37 12.85 -1.54 22.32
CA VAL A 37 12.68 -2.14 20.98
C VAL A 37 11.21 -2.56 20.76
N GLY A 38 10.28 -1.64 21.04
CA GLY A 38 8.83 -1.83 20.94
C GLY A 38 8.24 -2.58 22.14
N HIS A 39 7.13 -3.29 21.89
CA HIS A 39 6.49 -4.18 22.86
C HIS A 39 7.45 -5.24 23.41
N ILE A 40 7.44 -5.43 24.73
CA ILE A 40 8.26 -6.42 25.45
C ILE A 40 7.47 -7.66 25.91
N ARG A 41 6.14 -7.55 25.96
CA ARG A 41 5.20 -8.65 26.15
C ARG A 41 4.20 -8.67 25.00
N ASP A 42 3.53 -9.80 24.83
CA ASP A 42 2.35 -10.00 23.99
C ASP A 42 1.57 -11.18 24.59
N LEU A 43 0.35 -11.40 24.12
CA LEU A 43 -0.37 -12.65 24.36
C LEU A 43 0.37 -13.81 23.65
N PRO A 44 0.27 -15.08 24.11
CA PRO A 44 0.99 -16.21 23.51
C PRO A 44 0.63 -16.36 22.03
N ARG A 45 1.62 -16.66 21.16
CA ARG A 45 1.39 -16.84 19.71
C ARG A 45 1.16 -18.30 19.34
N GLY A 46 1.59 -19.22 20.22
CA GLY A 46 1.30 -20.64 20.13
C GLY A 46 1.66 -21.37 21.42
N ALA A 47 1.44 -22.69 21.45
CA ALA A 47 1.63 -23.52 22.65
C ALA A 47 3.07 -23.52 23.22
N ALA A 48 4.07 -23.13 22.42
CA ALA A 48 5.46 -22.97 22.86
C ALA A 48 5.68 -21.77 23.79
N ASP A 49 4.88 -20.70 23.63
CA ASP A 49 5.00 -19.47 24.42
C ASP A 49 4.32 -19.58 25.79
N VAL A 50 3.37 -20.50 25.95
CA VAL A 50 2.58 -20.68 27.18
C VAL A 50 3.49 -21.13 28.34
N PRO A 51 3.54 -20.41 29.47
CA PRO A 51 4.38 -20.78 30.61
C PRO A 51 3.93 -22.09 31.24
N ALA A 52 4.87 -22.89 31.76
CA ALA A 52 4.60 -24.23 32.30
C ALA A 52 3.46 -24.29 33.34
N LYS A 53 3.29 -23.24 34.16
CA LYS A 53 2.18 -23.11 35.13
C LYS A 53 0.80 -23.20 34.46
N PHE A 54 0.63 -22.59 33.28
CA PHE A 54 -0.65 -22.45 32.60
C PHE A 54 -0.85 -23.47 31.46
N LYS A 55 0.13 -24.33 31.16
CA LYS A 55 0.04 -25.30 30.05
C LYS A 55 -1.08 -26.35 30.15
N LYS A 56 -1.69 -26.49 31.34
CA LYS A 56 -2.83 -27.39 31.58
C LYS A 56 -4.18 -26.69 31.41
N GLU A 57 -4.21 -25.36 31.41
CA GLU A 57 -5.45 -24.59 31.27
C GLU A 57 -5.89 -24.57 29.80
N SER A 58 -7.15 -24.87 29.53
CA SER A 58 -7.73 -24.89 28.18
C SER A 58 -7.62 -23.53 27.48
N TRP A 59 -7.86 -22.45 28.22
CA TRP A 59 -7.83 -21.07 27.75
C TRP A 59 -6.39 -20.54 27.51
N ALA A 60 -5.35 -21.14 28.09
CA ALA A 60 -4.00 -20.57 28.01
C ALA A 60 -3.40 -20.51 26.60
N ARG A 61 -3.94 -21.29 25.65
CA ARG A 61 -3.59 -21.18 24.21
C ARG A 61 -4.25 -19.96 23.56
N LEU A 62 -5.50 -19.64 23.92
CA LEU A 62 -6.16 -18.38 23.57
C LEU A 62 -5.40 -17.21 24.22
N GLY A 63 -4.88 -17.41 25.43
CA GLY A 63 -4.08 -16.44 26.16
C GLY A 63 -4.89 -15.36 26.87
N VAL A 64 -6.20 -15.53 26.92
CA VAL A 64 -7.23 -14.72 27.58
C VAL A 64 -8.10 -15.73 28.30
N ASN A 65 -8.56 -15.45 29.52
CA ASN A 65 -9.50 -16.30 30.24
C ASN A 65 -10.90 -15.66 30.27
N PRO A 66 -11.83 -16.01 29.36
CA PRO A 66 -13.17 -15.38 29.34
C PRO A 66 -13.98 -15.63 30.62
N GLU A 67 -13.68 -16.67 31.38
CA GLU A 67 -14.41 -17.06 32.59
C GLU A 67 -13.84 -16.41 33.88
N ASP A 68 -12.90 -15.47 33.75
CA ASP A 68 -12.16 -14.78 34.83
C ASP A 68 -11.86 -13.35 34.36
N ASP A 69 -12.92 -12.58 34.11
CA ASP A 69 -12.89 -11.16 33.68
C ASP A 69 -11.91 -10.88 32.52
N PHE A 70 -11.89 -11.79 31.53
CA PHE A 70 -11.00 -11.76 30.36
C PHE A 70 -9.49 -11.69 30.68
N ALA A 71 -9.06 -12.12 31.87
CA ALA A 71 -7.69 -11.99 32.36
C ALA A 71 -6.62 -12.43 31.32
N PRO A 72 -5.73 -11.52 30.88
CA PRO A 72 -4.77 -11.82 29.82
C PRO A 72 -3.44 -12.42 30.31
N LEU A 73 -2.99 -13.47 29.63
CA LEU A 73 -1.71 -14.15 29.86
C LEU A 73 -0.58 -13.48 29.08
N TYR A 74 -0.13 -12.31 29.52
CA TYR A 74 1.01 -11.63 28.91
C TYR A 74 2.35 -12.35 29.16
N VAL A 75 3.04 -12.72 28.09
CA VAL A 75 4.34 -13.39 28.12
C VAL A 75 5.44 -12.52 27.53
N VAL A 76 6.63 -12.53 28.14
CA VAL A 76 7.80 -11.81 27.60
C VAL A 76 8.29 -12.53 26.34
N SER A 77 8.20 -11.85 25.19
CA SER A 77 8.56 -12.41 23.90
C SER A 77 10.02 -12.93 23.90
N PRO A 78 10.31 -14.12 23.31
CA PRO A 78 11.62 -14.76 23.43
C PRO A 78 12.81 -13.89 23.04
N ASP A 79 12.67 -13.07 21.99
CA ASP A 79 13.67 -12.12 21.50
C ASP A 79 13.91 -10.93 22.44
N LYS A 80 12.92 -10.57 23.26
CA LYS A 80 12.97 -9.42 24.19
C LYS A 80 13.59 -9.76 25.54
N LYS A 81 13.67 -11.03 25.92
CA LYS A 81 14.19 -11.49 27.23
C LYS A 81 15.55 -10.89 27.60
N LYS A 82 16.48 -10.81 26.63
CA LYS A 82 17.81 -10.20 26.84
C LYS A 82 17.74 -8.69 27.08
N LYS A 83 16.85 -7.97 26.38
CA LYS A 83 16.65 -6.52 26.57
C LYS A 83 15.96 -6.23 27.90
N VAL A 84 14.98 -7.04 28.32
CA VAL A 84 14.38 -6.93 29.66
C VAL A 84 15.43 -7.10 30.77
N ALA A 85 16.35 -8.06 30.64
CA ALA A 85 17.44 -8.25 31.60
C ALA A 85 18.42 -7.05 31.64
N ASP A 86 18.75 -6.47 30.48
CA ASP A 86 19.56 -5.25 30.35
C ASP A 86 18.90 -4.03 31.03
N LEU A 87 17.61 -3.79 30.77
CA LEU A 87 16.84 -2.72 31.41
C LEU A 87 16.79 -2.88 32.93
N LYS A 88 16.53 -4.10 33.44
CA LYS A 88 16.58 -4.40 34.89
C LYS A 88 17.96 -4.18 35.50
N SER A 89 19.03 -4.38 34.74
CA SER A 89 20.41 -4.14 35.21
C SER A 89 20.70 -2.64 35.37
N LYS A 90 20.25 -1.83 34.40
CA LYS A 90 20.44 -0.37 34.40
C LYS A 90 19.55 0.33 35.43
N LEU A 91 18.30 -0.11 35.58
CA LEU A 91 17.35 0.41 36.57
C LEU A 91 17.86 0.28 38.02
N LYS A 92 18.67 -0.74 38.33
CA LYS A 92 19.33 -0.89 39.65
C LYS A 92 20.41 0.15 39.95
N GLN A 93 20.81 0.95 38.96
CA GLN A 93 21.86 1.97 39.04
C GLN A 93 21.29 3.39 38.95
N CYS A 94 19.96 3.52 39.03
CA CYS A 94 19.22 4.76 38.80
C CYS A 94 18.28 5.04 39.98
N ASP A 95 18.09 6.31 40.30
CA ASP A 95 17.25 6.78 41.42
C ASP A 95 15.80 7.03 41.00
N SER A 96 15.52 7.08 39.69
CA SER A 96 14.16 7.19 39.14
C SER A 96 14.06 6.62 37.71
N LEU A 97 12.83 6.43 37.25
CA LEU A 97 12.47 5.92 35.93
C LEU A 97 11.48 6.86 35.22
N LEU A 98 11.83 7.32 34.02
CA LEU A 98 10.91 7.99 33.09
C LEU A 98 10.50 7.03 31.98
N LEU A 99 9.19 6.87 31.78
CA LEU A 99 8.60 6.15 30.67
C LEU A 99 8.28 7.17 29.58
N ALA A 100 9.03 7.13 28.48
CA ALA A 100 9.08 8.13 27.42
C ALA A 100 8.63 7.53 26.08
N THR A 101 7.56 6.74 26.12
CA THR A 101 6.90 6.15 24.96
C THR A 101 6.06 7.18 24.19
N ASP A 102 5.59 6.82 23.00
CA ASP A 102 4.76 7.66 22.15
C ASP A 102 3.43 8.05 22.83
N PRO A 103 2.82 9.17 22.41
CA PRO A 103 1.61 9.72 23.02
C PRO A 103 0.31 8.99 22.63
N ASP A 104 0.36 7.76 22.08
CA ASP A 104 -0.82 6.95 21.70
C ASP A 104 -1.11 5.83 22.72
N ARG A 105 -2.30 5.21 22.65
CA ARG A 105 -2.68 4.10 23.55
C ARG A 105 -1.73 2.89 23.49
N GLU A 106 -1.09 2.66 22.33
CA GLU A 106 -0.03 1.66 22.17
C GLU A 106 1.22 2.01 22.99
N GLY A 107 1.66 3.27 22.96
CA GLY A 107 2.75 3.78 23.77
C GLY A 107 2.47 3.71 25.28
N GLU A 108 1.23 3.97 25.70
CA GLU A 108 0.80 3.83 27.10
C GLU A 108 0.82 2.36 27.56
N ALA A 109 0.29 1.44 26.74
CA ALA A 109 0.36 0.00 27.01
C ALA A 109 1.82 -0.53 27.07
N ILE A 110 2.72 -0.03 26.22
CA ILE A 110 4.16 -0.35 26.31
C ILE A 110 4.75 0.14 27.64
N ALA A 111 4.38 1.35 28.09
CA ALA A 111 4.83 1.91 29.36
C ALA A 111 4.33 1.06 30.55
N TRP A 112 3.06 0.65 30.54
CA TRP A 112 2.50 -0.26 31.54
C TRP A 112 3.15 -1.65 31.51
N HIS A 113 3.36 -2.24 30.34
CA HIS A 113 4.11 -3.50 30.20
C HIS A 113 5.54 -3.38 30.75
N LEU A 114 6.22 -2.24 30.57
CA LEU A 114 7.52 -1.96 31.17
C LEU A 114 7.44 -1.91 32.70
N LEU A 115 6.45 -1.21 33.27
CA LEU A 115 6.21 -1.15 34.72
C LEU A 115 6.05 -2.57 35.30
N GLU A 116 5.13 -3.35 34.72
CA GLU A 116 4.79 -4.71 35.15
C GLU A 116 5.95 -5.70 35.06
N VAL A 117 6.75 -5.62 33.99
CA VAL A 117 7.87 -6.53 33.80
C VAL A 117 9.08 -6.12 34.64
N LEU A 118 9.38 -4.82 34.71
CA LEU A 118 10.57 -4.32 35.40
C LEU A 118 10.41 -4.35 36.93
N LYS A 119 9.20 -4.09 37.44
CA LYS A 119 8.86 -3.94 38.87
C LYS A 119 9.83 -2.99 39.60
N PRO A 120 9.89 -1.70 39.17
CA PRO A 120 10.78 -0.70 39.75
C PRO A 120 10.55 -0.54 41.26
N LYS A 121 11.64 -0.27 41.98
CA LYS A 121 11.64 0.10 43.41
C LYS A 121 11.99 1.58 43.61
N VAL A 122 11.85 2.36 42.55
CA VAL A 122 12.21 3.79 42.45
C VAL A 122 11.03 4.54 41.86
N PRO A 123 10.89 5.86 42.09
CA PRO A 123 9.83 6.66 41.50
C PRO A 123 9.77 6.49 39.98
N VAL A 124 8.56 6.30 39.46
CA VAL A 124 8.26 6.19 38.04
C VAL A 124 7.41 7.39 37.63
N ARG A 125 7.67 7.99 36.47
CA ARG A 125 6.78 9.01 35.89
C ARG A 125 6.65 8.84 34.37
N ARG A 126 5.56 9.33 33.81
CA ARG A 126 5.25 9.28 32.37
C ARG A 126 5.62 10.61 31.71
N MET A 127 6.54 10.55 30.75
CA MET A 127 7.05 11.67 29.98
C MET A 127 6.45 11.62 28.57
N VAL A 128 5.75 12.66 28.15
CA VAL A 128 4.95 12.69 26.91
C VAL A 128 5.37 13.88 26.05
N PHE A 129 5.54 13.68 24.73
CA PHE A 129 5.93 14.73 23.79
C PHE A 129 5.43 14.41 22.37
N ASN A 130 5.06 15.46 21.62
CA ASN A 130 4.58 15.35 20.23
C ASN A 130 5.67 15.59 19.17
N GLU A 131 6.86 16.08 19.56
CA GLU A 131 8.04 16.25 18.69
C GLU A 131 9.35 16.08 19.46
N ILE A 132 10.41 15.61 18.78
CA ILE A 132 11.71 15.33 19.40
C ILE A 132 12.68 16.50 19.18
N THR A 133 12.38 17.62 19.83
CA THR A 133 13.23 18.84 19.86
C THR A 133 13.85 19.01 21.25
N LYS A 134 14.91 19.84 21.36
CA LYS A 134 15.54 20.06 22.67
C LYS A 134 14.60 20.72 23.68
N SER A 135 13.79 21.70 23.26
CA SER A 135 12.82 22.38 24.12
C SER A 135 11.73 21.42 24.58
N ALA A 136 11.03 20.75 23.64
CA ALA A 136 9.95 19.83 23.98
C ALA A 136 10.38 18.67 24.89
N ILE A 137 11.59 18.12 24.69
CA ILE A 137 12.11 17.02 25.51
C ILE A 137 12.48 17.48 26.93
N LEU A 138 12.98 18.70 27.11
CA LEU A 138 13.25 19.25 28.45
C LEU A 138 11.94 19.60 29.16
N GLU A 139 11.01 20.24 28.47
CA GLU A 139 9.67 20.57 28.99
C GLU A 139 8.90 19.31 29.41
N ALA A 140 8.93 18.24 28.62
CA ALA A 140 8.30 16.95 28.94
C ALA A 140 8.96 16.21 30.11
N ALA A 141 10.27 16.40 30.32
CA ALA A 141 10.99 15.82 31.47
C ALA A 141 10.69 16.56 32.78
N GLU A 142 10.35 17.85 32.71
CA GLU A 142 9.92 18.65 33.85
C GLU A 142 8.42 18.46 34.15
N ASN A 143 7.57 18.40 33.12
CA ASN A 143 6.11 18.32 33.20
C ASN A 143 5.58 16.92 32.92
N THR A 144 6.02 15.95 33.72
CA THR A 144 5.57 14.55 33.64
C THR A 144 4.15 14.35 34.20
N ARG A 145 3.42 13.37 33.66
CA ARG A 145 2.13 12.88 34.20
C ARG A 145 2.28 11.49 34.86
N ASP A 146 1.19 10.99 35.43
CA ASP A 146 1.04 9.57 35.79
C ASP A 146 0.65 8.71 34.57
N LEU A 147 0.63 7.38 34.73
CA LEU A 147 0.12 6.49 33.69
C LEU A 147 -1.40 6.61 33.57
N ASP A 148 -1.87 6.53 32.34
CA ASP A 148 -3.27 6.67 31.97
C ASP A 148 -3.91 5.28 31.81
N TYR A 149 -4.64 4.85 32.84
CA TYR A 149 -5.17 3.49 32.93
C TYR A 149 -6.34 3.24 31.96
N ASP A 150 -7.10 4.28 31.64
CA ASP A 150 -8.22 4.20 30.69
C ASP A 150 -7.69 3.99 29.26
N LEU A 151 -6.59 4.67 28.88
CA LEU A 151 -5.85 4.38 27.63
C LEU A 151 -5.23 2.97 27.61
N ILE A 152 -4.80 2.43 28.75
CA ILE A 152 -4.25 1.07 28.85
C ILE A 152 -5.37 0.04 28.65
N ASP A 153 -6.52 0.20 29.30
CA ASP A 153 -7.69 -0.66 29.12
C ASP A 153 -8.17 -0.62 27.65
N ALA A 154 -8.35 0.57 27.06
CA ALA A 154 -8.74 0.69 25.65
C ALA A 154 -7.79 -0.06 24.69
N GLN A 155 -6.50 -0.19 25.03
CA GLN A 155 -5.54 -0.99 24.27
C GLN A 155 -5.65 -2.49 24.56
N GLU A 156 -5.81 -2.87 25.83
CA GLU A 156 -5.95 -4.24 26.30
C GLU A 156 -7.26 -4.88 25.82
N THR A 157 -8.39 -4.18 25.99
CA THR A 157 -9.71 -4.52 25.44
C THR A 157 -9.65 -4.71 23.93
N ARG A 158 -9.01 -3.79 23.17
CA ARG A 158 -8.78 -3.98 21.73
C ARG A 158 -7.96 -5.24 21.44
N ARG A 159 -6.89 -5.48 22.22
CA ARG A 159 -5.97 -6.60 22.05
C ARG A 159 -6.67 -7.95 22.29
N ILE A 160 -7.59 -7.99 23.26
CA ILE A 160 -8.44 -9.12 23.62
C ILE A 160 -9.54 -9.33 22.57
N LEU A 161 -10.27 -8.27 22.17
CA LEU A 161 -11.25 -8.31 21.09
C LEU A 161 -10.67 -8.95 19.81
N ASP A 162 -9.55 -8.42 19.31
CA ASP A 162 -8.91 -8.92 18.09
C ASP A 162 -8.38 -10.36 18.29
N ARG A 163 -8.11 -10.79 19.54
CA ARG A 163 -7.74 -12.17 19.91
C ARG A 163 -8.95 -13.10 19.86
N LEU A 164 -10.07 -12.74 20.48
CA LEU A 164 -11.31 -13.51 20.49
C LEU A 164 -11.85 -13.69 19.06
N TYR A 165 -12.07 -12.59 18.34
CA TYR A 165 -12.50 -12.62 16.93
C TYR A 165 -11.59 -13.52 16.09
N GLY A 166 -10.26 -13.35 16.23
CA GLY A 166 -9.28 -14.13 15.47
C GLY A 166 -9.33 -15.63 15.79
N TYR A 167 -9.55 -16.02 17.04
CA TYR A 167 -9.56 -17.42 17.48
C TYR A 167 -10.87 -18.15 17.19
N GLU A 168 -12.02 -17.48 17.26
CA GLU A 168 -13.31 -18.12 17.01
C GLU A 168 -13.66 -18.15 15.51
N VAL A 169 -13.41 -17.05 14.77
CA VAL A 169 -13.84 -16.94 13.37
C VAL A 169 -12.87 -17.66 12.41
N SER A 170 -11.56 -17.70 12.69
CA SER A 170 -10.59 -18.35 11.78
C SER A 170 -10.84 -19.86 11.59
N PRO A 171 -11.18 -20.65 12.63
CA PRO A 171 -11.59 -22.05 12.47
C PRO A 171 -12.82 -22.25 11.56
N VAL A 172 -13.77 -21.31 11.54
CA VAL A 172 -14.90 -21.33 10.58
C VAL A 172 -14.36 -21.24 9.16
N LEU A 173 -13.48 -20.27 8.88
CA LEU A 173 -12.84 -20.12 7.56
C LEU A 173 -12.03 -21.38 7.16
N TRP A 174 -11.39 -22.05 8.11
CA TRP A 174 -10.64 -23.30 7.85
C TRP A 174 -11.53 -24.48 7.48
N LYS A 175 -12.69 -24.60 8.16
CA LYS A 175 -13.66 -25.67 7.94
C LYS A 175 -14.50 -25.45 6.67
N LYS A 176 -14.81 -24.20 6.33
CA LYS A 176 -15.78 -23.84 5.28
C LYS A 176 -15.17 -23.26 4.00
N VAL A 177 -13.96 -22.69 4.03
CA VAL A 177 -13.28 -22.13 2.85
C VAL A 177 -11.96 -22.85 2.55
N MET A 178 -10.91 -22.61 3.33
CA MET A 178 -9.63 -23.32 3.21
C MET A 178 -8.75 -23.16 4.48
N PRO A 179 -7.88 -24.15 4.80
CA PRO A 179 -6.99 -24.08 5.95
C PRO A 179 -6.02 -22.90 5.91
N ARG A 180 -5.59 -22.43 7.09
CA ARG A 180 -4.60 -21.35 7.29
C ARG A 180 -5.03 -19.95 6.82
N LEU A 181 -6.28 -19.77 6.41
CA LEU A 181 -6.89 -18.43 6.39
C LEU A 181 -6.88 -17.80 7.78
N SER A 182 -7.13 -16.51 7.87
CA SER A 182 -7.23 -15.87 9.18
C SER A 182 -8.21 -14.71 9.15
N ALA A 183 -9.17 -14.79 10.07
CA ALA A 183 -10.17 -13.78 10.29
C ALA A 183 -9.60 -12.64 11.14
N GLY A 184 -10.30 -11.50 11.11
CA GLY A 184 -10.00 -10.33 11.90
C GLY A 184 -10.98 -9.23 11.49
N ARG A 185 -11.55 -8.54 12.47
CA ARG A 185 -12.62 -7.55 12.28
C ARG A 185 -12.32 -6.55 11.15
N VAL A 186 -11.32 -5.70 11.34
CA VAL A 186 -11.04 -4.59 10.41
C VAL A 186 -10.51 -5.06 9.05
N GLN A 187 -9.77 -6.17 8.99
CA GLN A 187 -9.24 -6.70 7.72
C GLN A 187 -10.30 -7.43 6.87
N SER A 188 -11.29 -8.11 7.50
CA SER A 188 -12.43 -8.68 6.76
C SER A 188 -13.26 -7.58 6.12
N VAL A 189 -13.50 -6.49 6.84
CA VAL A 189 -14.28 -5.33 6.37
C VAL A 189 -13.54 -4.56 5.26
N ALA A 190 -12.23 -4.33 5.41
CA ALA A 190 -11.41 -3.73 4.34
C ALA A 190 -11.34 -4.61 3.08
N THR A 191 -11.40 -5.94 3.24
CA THR A 191 -11.51 -6.88 2.12
C THR A 191 -12.89 -6.80 1.46
N ARG A 192 -13.98 -6.71 2.25
CA ARG A 192 -15.35 -6.50 1.77
C ARG A 192 -15.47 -5.24 0.90
N VAL A 193 -14.93 -4.10 1.32
CA VAL A 193 -14.90 -2.85 0.53
C VAL A 193 -14.31 -3.06 -0.87
N ILE A 194 -13.27 -3.88 -1.00
CA ILE A 194 -12.62 -4.19 -2.28
C ILE A 194 -13.45 -5.18 -3.10
N VAL A 195 -14.04 -6.20 -2.47
CA VAL A 195 -14.93 -7.18 -3.12
C VAL A 195 -16.21 -6.52 -3.64
N GLU A 196 -16.82 -5.59 -2.89
CA GLU A 196 -17.99 -4.83 -3.34
C GLU A 196 -17.68 -3.99 -4.58
N ARG A 197 -16.55 -3.26 -4.60
CA ARG A 197 -16.09 -2.54 -5.81
C ARG A 197 -15.84 -3.49 -6.98
N GLU A 198 -15.32 -4.68 -6.76
CA GLU A 198 -15.12 -5.62 -7.85
C GLU A 198 -16.46 -6.21 -8.35
N ARG A 199 -17.44 -6.45 -7.46
CA ARG A 199 -18.83 -6.81 -7.85
C ARG A 199 -19.48 -5.69 -8.66
N GLU A 200 -19.34 -4.43 -8.26
CA GLU A 200 -19.79 -3.26 -9.04
C GLU A 200 -19.22 -3.30 -10.48
N ARG A 201 -17.93 -3.63 -10.63
CA ARG A 201 -17.25 -3.74 -11.93
C ARG A 201 -17.70 -4.95 -12.75
N MET A 202 -17.87 -6.12 -12.12
CA MET A 202 -18.35 -7.35 -12.78
C MET A 202 -19.80 -7.20 -13.28
N ALA A 203 -20.61 -6.39 -12.59
CA ALA A 203 -22.00 -6.10 -12.96
C ALA A 203 -22.14 -4.95 -13.97
N PHE A 204 -21.06 -4.21 -14.24
CA PHE A 204 -21.10 -3.00 -15.06
C PHE A 204 -21.29 -3.32 -16.54
N ILE A 205 -22.25 -2.64 -17.19
CA ILE A 205 -22.47 -2.71 -18.64
C ILE A 205 -22.14 -1.34 -19.22
N SER A 206 -21.22 -1.30 -20.19
CA SER A 206 -20.86 -0.05 -20.85
C SER A 206 -21.94 0.42 -21.83
N ALA A 207 -22.19 1.72 -21.84
CA ALA A 207 -22.86 2.42 -22.93
C ALA A 207 -21.86 3.25 -23.74
N ASP A 208 -22.04 3.26 -25.06
CA ASP A 208 -21.31 4.11 -25.97
C ASP A 208 -22.10 5.39 -26.27
N TYR A 209 -21.41 6.51 -26.34
CA TYR A 209 -21.98 7.83 -26.61
C TYR A 209 -20.96 8.70 -27.34
N TRP A 210 -21.44 9.58 -28.22
CA TRP A 210 -20.57 10.44 -29.03
C TRP A 210 -20.78 11.91 -28.70
N ASP A 211 -19.72 12.70 -28.85
CA ASP A 211 -19.79 14.16 -28.98
C ASP A 211 -18.97 14.63 -30.19
N LEU A 212 -18.88 15.94 -30.39
CA LEU A 212 -17.98 16.55 -31.36
C LEU A 212 -17.00 17.44 -30.61
N LEU A 213 -15.73 17.38 -31.00
CA LEU A 213 -14.75 18.42 -30.69
C LEU A 213 -14.62 19.34 -31.90
N ALA A 214 -14.74 20.65 -31.69
CA ALA A 214 -14.56 21.67 -32.73
C ALA A 214 -13.45 22.64 -32.34
N THR A 215 -12.47 22.82 -33.24
CA THR A 215 -11.45 23.87 -33.18
C THR A 215 -12.04 25.12 -33.81
N LEU A 216 -12.33 26.13 -32.99
CA LEU A 216 -13.00 27.36 -33.41
C LEU A 216 -11.99 28.51 -33.51
N ASP A 217 -11.76 29.03 -34.72
CA ASP A 217 -11.01 30.27 -34.91
C ASP A 217 -11.90 31.50 -34.69
N ALA A 218 -11.42 32.43 -33.88
CA ALA A 218 -12.05 33.73 -33.64
C ALA A 218 -11.43 34.85 -34.50
N GLY A 219 -10.37 34.56 -35.25
CA GLY A 219 -9.63 35.52 -36.06
C GLY A 219 -8.68 36.42 -35.26
N THR A 220 -7.70 37.00 -35.95
CA THR A 220 -6.61 37.82 -35.38
C THR A 220 -7.05 39.18 -34.82
N GLY A 221 -8.34 39.52 -34.86
CA GLY A 221 -8.90 40.83 -34.50
C GLY A 221 -9.08 41.15 -33.01
N SER A 222 -8.54 40.35 -32.09
CA SER A 222 -8.61 40.68 -30.65
C SER A 222 -7.66 41.84 -30.29
N GLY A 223 -8.20 43.06 -30.20
CA GLY A 223 -7.46 44.32 -30.02
C GLY A 223 -6.68 44.51 -28.71
N SER A 224 -6.37 43.42 -27.98
CA SER A 224 -5.58 43.42 -26.74
C SER A 224 -4.41 42.42 -26.74
N GLY A 225 -4.30 41.52 -27.73
CA GLY A 225 -3.15 40.63 -27.91
C GLY A 225 -2.95 39.52 -26.86
N GLU A 226 -3.88 39.33 -25.91
CA GLU A 226 -3.79 38.28 -24.88
C GLU A 226 -4.79 37.14 -25.13
N GLY A 227 -4.36 36.11 -25.87
CA GLY A 227 -5.10 34.85 -26.05
C GLY A 227 -4.68 34.08 -27.31
N PRO A 228 -4.99 32.77 -27.42
CA PRO A 228 -4.86 32.04 -28.67
C PRO A 228 -5.98 32.47 -29.64
N SER A 229 -5.73 32.50 -30.95
CA SER A 229 -6.75 32.87 -31.96
C SER A 229 -7.83 31.79 -32.09
N ALA A 230 -7.43 30.52 -32.02
CA ALA A 230 -8.31 29.36 -32.02
C ALA A 230 -8.44 28.70 -30.65
N PHE A 231 -9.57 28.04 -30.39
CA PHE A 231 -9.83 27.32 -29.15
C PHE A 231 -10.78 26.13 -29.35
N ASP A 232 -10.62 25.11 -28.51
CA ASP A 232 -11.46 23.91 -28.55
C ASP A 232 -12.80 24.13 -27.83
N ALA A 233 -13.90 23.72 -28.46
CA ALA A 233 -15.23 23.63 -27.86
C ALA A 233 -15.84 22.25 -28.10
N ARG A 234 -16.66 21.76 -27.17
CA ARG A 234 -17.37 20.46 -27.31
C ARG A 234 -18.85 20.64 -27.54
N LEU A 235 -19.45 19.78 -28.35
CA LEU A 235 -20.90 19.74 -28.54
C LEU A 235 -21.59 19.47 -27.19
N THR A 236 -22.57 20.29 -26.85
CA THR A 236 -23.33 20.21 -25.59
C THR A 236 -24.83 20.13 -25.76
N ALA A 237 -25.40 20.60 -26.88
CA ALA A 237 -26.80 20.39 -27.21
C ALA A 237 -27.05 20.26 -28.72
N VAL A 238 -28.12 19.55 -29.09
CA VAL A 238 -28.68 19.43 -30.44
C VAL A 238 -30.19 19.65 -30.37
N ASN A 239 -30.74 20.57 -31.18
CA ASN A 239 -32.15 20.98 -31.19
C ASN A 239 -32.68 21.28 -29.77
N GLY A 240 -31.89 21.99 -28.96
CA GLY A 240 -32.21 22.34 -27.58
C GLY A 240 -32.13 21.20 -26.55
N LYS A 241 -31.88 19.95 -26.96
CA LYS A 241 -31.66 18.81 -26.06
C LYS A 241 -30.17 18.65 -25.75
N ARG A 242 -29.84 18.49 -24.47
CA ARG A 242 -28.44 18.32 -24.04
C ARG A 242 -27.87 17.00 -24.53
N VAL A 243 -26.64 17.00 -25.04
CA VAL A 243 -25.91 15.77 -25.39
C VAL A 243 -25.60 14.96 -24.12
N ALA A 244 -25.83 13.66 -24.19
CA ALA A 244 -25.54 12.72 -23.12
C ALA A 244 -24.02 12.56 -22.94
N VAL A 245 -23.59 12.54 -21.68
CA VAL A 245 -22.20 12.28 -21.29
C VAL A 245 -22.16 11.18 -20.23
N GLY A 246 -21.00 10.57 -19.97
CA GLY A 246 -20.89 9.35 -19.14
C GLY A 246 -21.60 9.35 -17.77
N ARG A 247 -21.83 10.51 -17.13
CA ARG A 247 -22.60 10.61 -15.86
C ARG A 247 -24.11 10.34 -16.02
N ASP A 248 -24.63 10.50 -17.24
CA ASP A 248 -26.05 10.38 -17.57
C ASP A 248 -26.49 8.93 -17.76
N PHE A 249 -25.56 7.99 -17.79
CA PHE A 249 -25.79 6.55 -17.85
C PHE A 249 -25.68 5.91 -16.45
N ASP A 250 -26.51 4.92 -16.16
CA ASP A 250 -26.39 4.06 -14.97
C ASP A 250 -25.34 2.94 -15.18
N ASP A 251 -25.08 2.16 -14.13
CA ASP A 251 -24.11 1.06 -14.16
C ASP A 251 -24.55 -0.12 -15.05
N ARG A 252 -25.74 -0.04 -15.67
CA ARG A 252 -26.28 -1.00 -16.63
C ARG A 252 -26.35 -0.43 -18.05
N GLY A 253 -25.73 0.72 -18.29
CA GLY A 253 -25.70 1.39 -19.59
C GLY A 253 -27.00 2.10 -19.99
N ASN A 254 -27.98 2.22 -19.10
CA ASN A 254 -29.25 2.89 -19.41
C ASN A 254 -29.16 4.38 -19.12
N VAL A 255 -29.84 5.19 -19.93
CA VAL A 255 -29.91 6.65 -19.71
C VAL A 255 -30.83 6.96 -18.53
N LYS A 256 -30.30 7.68 -17.52
CA LYS A 256 -30.99 8.04 -16.27
C LYS A 256 -32.11 9.06 -16.43
N THR A 257 -32.09 9.86 -17.51
CA THR A 257 -33.07 10.93 -17.77
C THR A 257 -33.45 10.97 -19.25
N LYS A 258 -34.68 11.43 -19.53
CA LYS A 258 -35.19 11.69 -20.88
C LYS A 258 -34.81 13.07 -21.44
N ASP A 259 -34.15 13.91 -20.62
CA ASP A 259 -33.78 15.29 -20.96
C ASP A 259 -32.47 15.40 -21.77
N VAL A 260 -31.90 14.26 -22.17
CA VAL A 260 -30.68 14.18 -22.99
C VAL A 260 -30.92 13.47 -24.32
N ILE A 261 -30.07 13.76 -25.29
CA ILE A 261 -29.95 13.00 -26.53
C ILE A 261 -28.64 12.21 -26.51
N VAL A 262 -28.71 10.89 -26.73
CA VAL A 262 -27.53 10.07 -27.00
C VAL A 262 -27.23 10.17 -28.49
N ILE A 263 -26.08 10.75 -28.82
CA ILE A 263 -25.60 10.81 -30.21
C ILE A 263 -24.91 9.49 -30.52
N THR A 264 -25.32 8.85 -31.61
CA THR A 264 -24.69 7.63 -32.14
C THR A 264 -23.58 7.97 -33.13
N GLN A 265 -22.69 7.00 -33.43
CA GLN A 265 -21.60 7.21 -34.40
C GLN A 265 -22.08 7.80 -35.74
N PRO A 266 -23.11 7.26 -36.43
CA PRO A 266 -23.56 7.83 -37.71
C PRO A 266 -24.15 9.24 -37.58
N GLN A 267 -24.70 9.59 -36.42
CA GLN A 267 -25.19 10.95 -36.16
C GLN A 267 -24.02 11.92 -35.93
N ALA A 268 -22.99 11.50 -35.20
CA ALA A 268 -21.79 12.31 -34.97
C ALA A 268 -21.05 12.56 -36.30
N GLU A 269 -20.78 11.52 -37.09
CA GLU A 269 -20.14 11.62 -38.41
C GLU A 269 -20.92 12.53 -39.39
N ALA A 270 -22.27 12.47 -39.35
CA ALA A 270 -23.11 13.35 -40.15
C ALA A 270 -23.03 14.82 -39.71
N LEU A 271 -23.00 15.08 -38.40
CA LEU A 271 -22.85 16.44 -37.86
C LEU A 271 -21.42 16.99 -38.09
N GLU A 272 -20.39 16.16 -37.93
CA GLU A 272 -19.00 16.50 -38.24
C GLU A 272 -18.86 17.03 -39.67
N LYS A 273 -19.28 16.22 -40.65
CA LYS A 273 -19.23 16.57 -42.08
C LYS A 273 -20.03 17.84 -42.41
N ALA A 274 -21.16 18.08 -41.72
CA ALA A 274 -22.00 19.25 -41.93
C ALA A 274 -21.48 20.53 -41.27
N LEU A 275 -20.59 20.42 -40.27
CA LEU A 275 -20.04 21.54 -39.51
C LEU A 275 -18.59 21.88 -39.87
N GLN A 276 -17.91 21.01 -40.62
CA GLN A 276 -16.54 21.25 -41.08
C GLN A 276 -16.46 22.52 -41.95
N GLY A 277 -15.73 23.53 -41.48
CA GLY A 277 -15.62 24.84 -42.13
C GLY A 277 -16.81 25.79 -41.91
N ALA A 278 -17.81 25.40 -41.12
CA ALA A 278 -19.03 26.18 -40.90
C ALA A 278 -18.76 27.49 -40.13
N SER A 279 -19.58 28.50 -40.42
CA SER A 279 -19.67 29.71 -39.60
C SER A 279 -20.54 29.44 -38.37
N MET A 280 -20.06 29.87 -37.22
CA MET A 280 -20.73 29.76 -35.92
C MET A 280 -20.70 31.12 -35.23
N THR A 281 -21.54 31.33 -34.22
CA THR A 281 -21.62 32.61 -33.50
C THR A 281 -21.60 32.38 -31.99
N VAL A 282 -20.89 33.23 -31.25
CA VAL A 282 -20.87 33.21 -29.79
C VAL A 282 -22.27 33.56 -29.24
N ALA A 283 -23.00 32.55 -28.80
CA ALA A 283 -24.35 32.67 -28.24
C ALA A 283 -24.35 33.32 -26.85
N GLY A 284 -23.27 33.15 -26.08
CA GLY A 284 -23.12 33.79 -24.77
C GLY A 284 -21.75 33.57 -24.12
N VAL A 285 -21.34 34.51 -23.27
CA VAL A 285 -20.09 34.45 -22.51
C VAL A 285 -20.39 34.75 -21.04
N GLU A 286 -19.96 33.88 -20.15
CA GLU A 286 -20.14 34.03 -18.70
C GLU A 286 -18.77 34.04 -17.98
N HIS A 287 -18.50 35.11 -17.23
CA HIS A 287 -17.33 35.20 -16.35
C HIS A 287 -17.75 35.01 -14.89
N LYS A 288 -17.19 33.99 -14.24
CA LYS A 288 -17.40 33.70 -12.81
C LYS A 288 -16.06 33.80 -12.06
N PRO A 289 -15.91 34.72 -11.09
CA PRO A 289 -14.76 34.70 -10.20
C PRO A 289 -14.84 33.44 -9.31
N TYR A 290 -13.70 32.77 -9.09
CA TYR A 290 -13.61 31.63 -8.19
C TYR A 290 -12.49 31.83 -7.18
N THR A 291 -12.70 31.28 -5.98
CA THR A 291 -11.71 31.25 -4.90
C THR A 291 -11.52 29.81 -4.43
N ARG A 292 -10.27 29.41 -4.22
CA ARG A 292 -9.90 28.08 -3.72
C ARG A 292 -9.09 28.25 -2.43
N LYS A 293 -9.63 27.70 -1.34
CA LYS A 293 -8.98 27.70 -0.02
C LYS A 293 -7.78 26.75 0.01
N PRO A 294 -6.74 27.04 0.80
CA PRO A 294 -5.66 26.10 1.05
C PRO A 294 -6.14 24.86 1.76
N TYR A 295 -5.52 23.73 1.45
CA TYR A 295 -5.76 22.48 2.14
C TYR A 295 -5.31 22.53 3.61
N ALA A 296 -5.98 21.75 4.46
CA ALA A 296 -5.55 21.52 5.83
C ALA A 296 -4.13 20.88 5.89
N PRO A 297 -3.39 21.09 7.01
CA PRO A 297 -2.21 20.32 7.38
C PRO A 297 -2.43 18.81 7.29
N PHE A 298 -1.33 18.03 7.25
CA PHE A 298 -1.45 16.59 7.14
C PHE A 298 -1.89 15.94 8.46
N MET A 299 -2.95 15.14 8.40
CA MET A 299 -3.16 14.00 9.28
C MET A 299 -2.70 12.72 8.57
N THR A 300 -2.56 11.60 9.30
CA THR A 300 -1.97 10.35 8.79
C THR A 300 -2.60 9.83 7.52
N SER A 301 -3.94 9.82 7.43
CA SER A 301 -4.65 9.35 6.24
C SER A 301 -4.35 10.23 5.02
N THR A 302 -4.39 11.55 5.16
CA THR A 302 -4.05 12.49 4.06
C THR A 302 -2.59 12.42 3.65
N LEU A 303 -1.67 12.14 4.58
CA LEU A 303 -0.26 11.94 4.26
C LEU A 303 -0.06 10.68 3.41
N GLN A 304 -0.68 9.56 3.80
CA GLN A 304 -0.66 8.32 3.02
C GLN A 304 -1.31 8.51 1.63
N GLN A 305 -2.43 9.25 1.55
CA GLN A 305 -3.08 9.58 0.29
C GLN A 305 -2.19 10.38 -0.67
N GLU A 306 -1.61 11.51 -0.21
CA GLU A 306 -0.80 12.37 -1.07
C GLU A 306 0.58 11.75 -1.36
N ALA A 307 1.17 10.98 -0.44
CA ALA A 307 2.39 10.20 -0.72
C ALA A 307 2.14 9.09 -1.76
N GLY A 308 0.97 8.44 -1.72
CA GLY A 308 0.54 7.49 -2.75
C GLY A 308 0.35 8.14 -4.12
N ARG A 309 -0.37 9.27 -4.18
CA ARG A 309 -0.62 10.02 -5.42
C ARG A 309 0.66 10.62 -6.02
N ARG A 310 1.39 11.42 -5.23
CA ARG A 310 2.49 12.28 -5.71
C ARG A 310 3.86 11.61 -5.70
N LEU A 311 4.11 10.69 -4.76
CA LEU A 311 5.41 10.03 -4.58
C LEU A 311 5.40 8.55 -5.00
N HIS A 312 4.23 7.98 -5.29
CA HIS A 312 4.00 6.55 -5.52
C HIS A 312 4.56 5.68 -4.39
N PHE A 313 4.35 6.11 -3.15
CA PHE A 313 4.70 5.35 -1.95
C PHE A 313 3.49 4.55 -1.46
N THR A 314 3.71 3.29 -1.08
CA THR A 314 2.71 2.53 -0.33
C THR A 314 2.51 3.12 1.06
N SER A 315 1.40 2.79 1.70
CA SER A 315 1.02 3.22 3.04
C SER A 315 2.08 2.78 4.07
N GLU A 316 2.54 1.52 4.00
CA GLU A 316 3.63 1.00 4.83
C GLU A 316 4.94 1.78 4.61
N ARG A 317 5.32 2.02 3.35
CA ARG A 317 6.54 2.77 3.01
C ARG A 317 6.47 4.19 3.55
N THR A 318 5.33 4.85 3.40
CA THR A 318 5.08 6.21 3.88
C THR A 318 5.24 6.28 5.39
N MET A 319 4.58 5.38 6.14
CA MET A 319 4.67 5.35 7.60
C MET A 319 6.07 5.01 8.09
N ARG A 320 6.80 4.12 7.42
CA ARG A 320 8.21 3.80 7.73
C ARG A 320 9.14 5.00 7.53
N ILE A 321 8.92 5.82 6.49
CA ILE A 321 9.71 7.03 6.26
C ILE A 321 9.33 8.11 7.28
N ALA A 322 8.03 8.32 7.52
CA ALA A 322 7.54 9.28 8.50
C ALA A 322 8.06 8.96 9.93
N GLN A 323 8.07 7.69 10.32
CA GLN A 323 8.67 7.25 11.58
C GLN A 323 10.15 7.64 11.68
N ARG A 324 10.96 7.43 10.62
CA ARG A 324 12.37 7.85 10.62
C ARG A 324 12.53 9.38 10.70
N LEU A 325 11.66 10.15 10.06
CA LEU A 325 11.66 11.61 10.15
C LEU A 325 11.31 12.08 11.58
N TYR A 326 10.31 11.48 12.22
CA TYR A 326 9.91 11.77 13.60
C TYR A 326 11.00 11.38 14.61
N GLU A 327 11.52 10.15 14.54
CA GLU A 327 12.55 9.65 15.46
C GLU A 327 13.88 10.43 15.37
N ASN A 328 14.16 11.06 14.24
CA ASN A 328 15.31 11.96 14.06
C ASN A 328 15.00 13.44 14.38
N GLY A 329 13.77 13.77 14.80
CA GLY A 329 13.36 15.14 15.18
C GLY A 329 13.18 16.09 13.99
N HIS A 330 12.71 15.59 12.85
CA HIS A 330 12.41 16.41 11.67
C HIS A 330 10.93 16.76 11.54
N ILE A 331 10.01 15.90 12.01
CA ILE A 331 8.56 16.15 11.98
C ILE A 331 7.92 15.86 13.35
N THR A 332 6.71 16.36 13.56
CA THR A 332 5.81 15.93 14.65
C THR A 332 5.35 14.48 14.49
N TYR A 333 4.70 13.94 15.52
CA TYR A 333 4.22 12.56 15.54
C TYR A 333 3.35 12.21 14.32
N MET A 334 3.63 11.08 13.67
CA MET A 334 3.07 10.72 12.37
C MET A 334 1.78 9.91 12.42
N ARG A 335 1.31 9.51 13.61
CA ARG A 335 0.00 8.88 13.84
C ARG A 335 -0.90 9.90 14.53
N THR A 336 -1.76 10.53 13.75
CA THR A 336 -2.62 11.64 14.17
C THR A 336 -3.76 11.75 13.17
N ASP A 337 -4.97 11.96 13.67
CA ASP A 337 -6.18 12.33 12.93
C ASP A 337 -6.50 13.84 13.08
N SER A 338 -5.69 14.56 13.87
CA SER A 338 -5.73 16.02 14.02
C SER A 338 -5.13 16.73 12.81
N SER A 339 -5.82 17.78 12.36
CA SER A 339 -5.33 18.76 11.39
C SER A 339 -4.92 20.10 12.03
N SER A 340 -5.04 20.22 13.35
CA SER A 340 -4.76 21.48 14.07
C SER A 340 -3.25 21.68 14.27
N LEU A 341 -2.80 22.93 14.19
CA LEU A 341 -1.42 23.34 14.48
C LEU A 341 -1.36 24.02 15.86
N SER A 342 -0.29 23.75 16.59
CA SER A 342 0.11 24.51 17.77
C SER A 342 0.38 25.97 17.39
N LYS A 343 0.33 26.88 18.39
CA LYS A 343 0.71 28.30 18.20
C LYS A 343 2.13 28.43 17.62
N GLN A 344 3.05 27.57 18.05
CA GLN A 344 4.41 27.47 17.52
C GLN A 344 4.43 27.06 16.04
N GLY A 345 3.79 25.94 15.70
CA GLY A 345 3.72 25.43 14.33
C GLY A 345 3.04 26.40 13.36
N LEU A 346 2.00 27.09 13.81
CA LEU A 346 1.30 28.12 13.04
C LEU A 346 2.19 29.34 12.77
N ASN A 347 2.89 29.85 13.80
CA ASN A 347 3.81 30.98 13.65
C ASN A 347 4.98 30.62 12.73
N ALA A 348 5.56 29.42 12.90
CA ALA A 348 6.65 28.93 12.06
C ALA A 348 6.22 28.77 10.58
N ALA A 349 5.00 28.28 10.33
CA ALA A 349 4.43 28.17 8.98
C ALA A 349 4.21 29.54 8.32
N ARG A 350 3.65 30.52 9.06
CA ARG A 350 3.45 31.90 8.57
C ARG A 350 4.78 32.57 8.27
N SER A 351 5.75 32.53 9.19
CA SER A 351 7.10 33.10 8.99
C SER A 351 7.82 32.45 7.80
N SER A 352 7.68 31.14 7.61
CA SER A 352 8.22 30.43 6.44
C SER A 352 7.56 30.89 5.14
N ALA A 353 6.24 31.13 5.16
CA ALA A 353 5.52 31.64 4.00
C ALA A 353 5.99 33.07 3.65
N THR A 354 6.04 33.99 4.63
CA THR A 354 6.52 35.37 4.45
C THR A 354 7.92 35.39 3.85
N SER A 355 8.86 34.64 4.44
CA SER A 355 10.27 34.66 4.06
C SER A 355 10.58 34.09 2.67
N ILE A 356 9.67 33.29 2.08
CA ILE A 356 9.92 32.56 0.84
C ILE A 356 9.03 33.04 -0.30
N TYR A 357 7.79 33.46 -0.01
CA TYR A 357 6.80 33.79 -1.03
C TYR A 357 6.40 35.27 -1.09
N GLY A 358 6.64 36.04 -0.03
CA GLY A 358 6.15 37.42 0.15
C GLY A 358 5.06 37.51 1.22
N GLU A 359 4.88 38.70 1.80
CA GLU A 359 3.83 38.97 2.80
C GLU A 359 2.43 38.86 2.18
N GLU A 360 2.29 39.28 0.92
CA GLU A 360 1.06 39.19 0.13
C GLU A 360 0.59 37.76 -0.15
N TYR A 361 1.44 36.76 0.10
CA TYR A 361 1.11 35.34 -0.02
C TYR A 361 0.69 34.70 1.31
N VAL A 362 0.76 35.42 2.43
CA VAL A 362 0.31 34.96 3.74
C VAL A 362 -1.17 35.26 3.91
N SER A 363 -1.90 34.45 4.67
CA SER A 363 -3.28 34.78 5.05
C SER A 363 -3.34 35.92 6.05
N ASP A 364 -4.29 36.85 5.88
CA ASP A 364 -4.47 38.03 6.76
C ASP A 364 -4.54 37.64 8.24
N SER A 365 -5.27 36.57 8.55
CA SER A 365 -5.40 35.98 9.88
C SER A 365 -4.87 34.54 9.94
N PRO A 366 -4.32 34.08 11.09
CA PRO A 366 -4.05 32.67 11.38
C PRO A 366 -5.17 31.73 10.93
N ARG A 367 -4.86 30.72 10.11
CA ARG A 367 -5.84 29.71 9.68
C ARG A 367 -5.85 28.53 10.64
N VAL A 368 -6.99 28.34 11.30
CA VAL A 368 -7.23 27.20 12.18
C VAL A 368 -8.02 26.14 11.41
N TYR A 369 -7.61 24.88 11.55
CA TYR A 369 -8.18 23.72 10.86
C TYR A 369 -8.71 22.71 11.87
N ASP A 370 -9.67 23.15 12.67
CA ASP A 370 -10.30 22.29 13.67
C ASP A 370 -11.31 21.35 13.00
N ARG A 371 -10.88 20.10 12.83
CA ARG A 371 -11.79 18.97 12.63
C ARG A 371 -12.19 18.46 14.00
N ARG A 372 -13.46 18.12 14.20
CA ARG A 372 -13.89 17.40 15.41
C ARG A 372 -13.30 15.99 15.36
N VAL A 373 -12.16 15.82 16.01
CA VAL A 373 -11.55 14.51 16.29
C VAL A 373 -12.50 13.74 17.20
N LYS A 374 -12.78 12.46 16.90
CA LYS A 374 -13.70 11.66 17.73
C LYS A 374 -13.08 11.34 19.10
N ASN A 375 -11.80 10.98 19.14
CA ASN A 375 -11.06 10.76 20.37
C ASN A 375 -10.16 11.98 20.69
N SER A 376 -10.49 12.72 21.74
CA SER A 376 -9.78 13.96 22.10
C SER A 376 -8.64 13.80 23.12
N GLN A 377 -8.38 12.58 23.61
CA GLN A 377 -7.30 12.31 24.56
C GLN A 377 -5.94 12.09 23.88
N GLU A 378 -5.94 11.49 22.69
CA GLU A 378 -4.78 11.42 21.78
C GLU A 378 -4.52 12.84 21.22
N ALA A 379 -4.13 13.77 22.10
CA ALA A 379 -4.00 15.21 21.87
C ALA A 379 -2.80 15.55 20.96
N HIS A 380 -2.94 15.14 19.71
CA HIS A 380 -1.92 15.24 18.68
C HIS A 380 -2.05 16.54 17.90
N GLU A 381 -0.89 17.05 17.48
CA GLU A 381 -0.82 18.07 16.44
C GLU A 381 -0.90 17.39 15.06
N ALA A 382 -1.17 18.17 14.02
CA ALA A 382 -0.94 17.74 12.64
C ALA A 382 0.52 17.34 12.39
N ILE A 383 0.73 16.51 11.37
CA ILE A 383 2.04 16.15 10.83
C ILE A 383 2.63 17.37 10.11
N ARG A 384 3.59 18.03 10.78
CA ARG A 384 4.29 19.24 10.34
C ARG A 384 5.80 19.08 10.54
N PRO A 385 6.65 19.96 9.96
CA PRO A 385 8.05 20.06 10.36
C PRO A 385 8.20 20.36 11.87
N ALA A 386 9.24 19.82 12.49
CA ALA A 386 9.53 20.02 13.91
C ALA A 386 10.24 21.36 14.19
N GLY A 387 10.12 21.84 15.44
CA GLY A 387 10.81 23.02 15.97
C GLY A 387 10.04 24.34 15.87
N GLU A 388 10.56 25.36 16.57
CA GLU A 388 10.05 26.75 16.57
C GLU A 388 10.31 27.48 15.24
N SER A 389 11.31 27.02 14.49
CA SER A 389 11.60 27.44 13.12
C SER A 389 11.78 26.20 12.27
N PHE A 390 10.99 26.07 11.21
CA PHE A 390 11.05 24.91 10.34
C PHE A 390 12.36 24.91 9.53
N ALA A 391 13.10 23.81 9.59
CA ALA A 391 14.23 23.61 8.69
C ALA A 391 13.70 23.51 7.24
N THR A 392 14.22 24.30 6.33
CA THR A 392 13.84 24.19 4.91
C THR A 392 14.31 22.83 4.36
N PRO A 393 13.60 22.24 3.38
CA PRO A 393 14.08 21.02 2.71
C PRO A 393 15.50 21.19 2.16
N GLY A 394 15.82 22.39 1.67
CA GLY A 394 17.18 22.76 1.23
C GLY A 394 18.27 22.57 2.29
N GLN A 395 18.01 22.94 3.55
CA GLN A 395 18.94 22.79 4.68
C GLN A 395 19.09 21.32 5.11
N LEU A 396 18.02 20.51 5.04
CA LEU A 396 18.08 19.10 5.42
C LEU A 396 18.60 18.17 4.31
N SER A 397 18.81 18.67 3.09
CA SER A 397 19.20 17.86 1.91
C SER A 397 20.51 17.08 2.00
N SER A 398 21.35 17.32 3.02
CA SER A 398 22.55 16.53 3.32
C SER A 398 22.40 15.55 4.49
N GLN A 399 21.27 15.59 5.20
CA GLN A 399 20.97 14.75 6.37
C GLN A 399 19.94 13.66 6.06
N LEU A 400 19.02 13.93 5.12
CA LEU A 400 17.95 13.02 4.71
C LEU A 400 18.36 12.16 3.52
N ASP A 401 17.87 10.91 3.48
CA ASP A 401 17.89 10.11 2.25
C ASP A 401 16.90 10.66 1.19
N ALA A 402 16.96 10.12 -0.04
CA ALA A 402 16.16 10.62 -1.16
C ALA A 402 14.64 10.38 -1.03
N GLU A 403 14.19 9.49 -0.13
CA GLU A 403 12.78 9.24 0.17
C GLU A 403 12.31 10.07 1.36
N GLU A 404 13.14 10.15 2.41
CA GLU A 404 12.99 11.05 3.55
C GLU A 404 12.89 12.51 3.10
N PHE A 405 13.77 12.97 2.20
CA PHE A 405 13.72 14.31 1.62
C PHE A 405 12.39 14.58 0.91
N LYS A 406 11.89 13.63 0.11
CA LYS A 406 10.63 13.80 -0.63
C LYS A 406 9.42 13.89 0.28
N LEU A 407 9.35 13.02 1.29
CA LEU A 407 8.23 13.04 2.24
C LEU A 407 8.29 14.29 3.13
N TYR A 408 9.49 14.70 3.54
CA TYR A 408 9.69 15.94 4.28
C TYR A 408 9.32 17.19 3.47
N ASP A 409 9.76 17.28 2.21
CA ASP A 409 9.40 18.37 1.29
C ASP A 409 7.89 18.45 1.08
N LEU A 410 7.21 17.31 0.93
CA LEU A 410 5.75 17.25 0.85
C LEU A 410 5.07 17.77 2.12
N ILE A 411 5.52 17.31 3.31
CA ILE A 411 5.00 17.75 4.62
C ILE A 411 5.23 19.24 4.84
N TRP A 412 6.44 19.73 4.56
CA TRP A 412 6.83 21.14 4.68
C TRP A 412 5.95 22.03 3.77
N LYS A 413 5.83 21.68 2.48
CA LYS A 413 5.01 22.45 1.53
C LYS A 413 3.54 22.49 1.94
N ARG A 414 2.98 21.36 2.38
CA ARG A 414 1.58 21.29 2.85
C ARG A 414 1.34 22.17 4.06
N THR A 415 2.26 22.14 5.03
CA THR A 415 2.16 22.92 6.27
C THR A 415 2.23 24.42 5.97
N VAL A 416 3.22 24.86 5.17
CA VAL A 416 3.38 26.28 4.80
C VAL A 416 2.18 26.76 3.96
N ALA A 417 1.77 25.98 2.96
CA ALA A 417 0.59 26.29 2.14
C ALA A 417 -0.70 26.44 2.96
N SER A 418 -0.87 25.65 4.03
CA SER A 418 -2.05 25.76 4.90
C SER A 418 -2.22 27.15 5.55
N GLN A 419 -1.15 27.96 5.66
CA GLN A 419 -1.22 29.31 6.24
C GLN A 419 -1.13 30.43 5.20
N MET A 420 -1.12 30.09 3.90
CA MET A 420 -1.06 31.07 2.80
C MET A 420 -2.43 31.64 2.44
N ALA A 421 -2.44 32.67 1.60
CA ALA A 421 -3.65 33.27 1.05
C ALA A 421 -4.40 32.30 0.10
N ASP A 422 -5.71 32.50 -0.06
CA ASP A 422 -6.54 31.73 -1.00
C ASP A 422 -6.05 31.96 -2.44
N ALA A 423 -6.14 30.93 -3.29
CA ALA A 423 -5.94 31.11 -4.73
C ALA A 423 -7.21 31.71 -5.34
N LYS A 424 -7.07 32.74 -6.19
CA LYS A 424 -8.17 33.44 -6.86
C LYS A 424 -7.98 33.37 -8.38
N GLY A 425 -9.09 33.36 -9.10
CA GLY A 425 -9.08 33.35 -10.55
C GLY A 425 -10.46 33.63 -11.14
N THR A 426 -10.53 33.63 -12.47
CA THR A 426 -11.76 33.76 -13.22
C THR A 426 -11.95 32.52 -14.08
N SER A 427 -13.12 31.91 -14.04
CA SER A 427 -13.57 30.94 -15.03
C SER A 427 -14.43 31.63 -16.07
N MET A 428 -14.18 31.35 -17.33
CA MET A 428 -14.93 31.82 -18.48
C MET A 428 -15.64 30.62 -19.10
N LYS A 429 -16.97 30.68 -19.23
CA LYS A 429 -17.75 29.71 -20.03
C LYS A 429 -18.22 30.42 -21.29
N VAL A 430 -18.01 29.78 -22.44
CA VAL A 430 -18.48 30.25 -23.74
C VAL A 430 -19.51 29.25 -24.24
N ALA A 431 -20.62 29.75 -24.78
CA ALA A 431 -21.59 29.01 -25.56
C ALA A 431 -21.51 29.51 -27.01
N VAL A 432 -21.47 28.59 -27.97
CA VAL A 432 -21.35 28.86 -29.39
C VAL A 432 -22.49 28.15 -30.10
N ALA A 433 -23.30 28.88 -30.85
CA ALA A 433 -24.37 28.33 -31.67
C ALA A 433 -23.91 28.15 -33.12
N GLY A 434 -24.40 27.09 -33.76
CA GLY A 434 -24.28 26.87 -35.20
C GLY A 434 -25.47 26.06 -35.70
N THR A 435 -25.54 25.87 -37.02
CA THR A 435 -26.56 25.04 -37.67
C THR A 435 -25.88 24.02 -38.57
N ALA A 436 -26.10 22.74 -38.29
CA ALA A 436 -25.60 21.62 -39.09
C ALA A 436 -26.65 21.21 -40.12
N THR A 437 -26.37 21.39 -41.42
CA THR A 437 -27.27 20.93 -42.49
C THR A 437 -26.81 19.58 -43.01
N THR A 438 -27.58 18.54 -42.72
CA THR A 438 -27.31 17.16 -43.14
C THR A 438 -28.37 16.68 -44.16
N ASP A 439 -28.16 15.51 -44.76
CA ASP A 439 -29.15 14.85 -45.63
C ASP A 439 -30.49 14.57 -44.90
N ASN A 440 -30.47 14.49 -43.56
CA ASN A 440 -31.64 14.27 -42.70
C ASN A 440 -32.26 15.58 -42.15
N GLY A 441 -31.85 16.74 -42.66
CA GLY A 441 -32.36 18.05 -42.26
C GLY A 441 -31.34 18.96 -41.57
N ALA A 442 -31.79 20.14 -41.17
CA ALA A 442 -31.01 21.12 -40.41
C ALA A 442 -31.17 20.90 -38.89
N TYR A 443 -30.07 20.99 -38.16
CA TYR A 443 -29.99 20.81 -36.72
C TYR A 443 -29.31 22.01 -36.06
N ASP A 444 -29.96 22.61 -35.07
CA ASP A 444 -29.35 23.65 -34.25
C ASP A 444 -28.41 22.99 -33.23
N VAL A 445 -27.16 23.42 -33.20
CA VAL A 445 -26.11 22.85 -32.34
C VAL A 445 -25.53 23.90 -31.39
N GLU A 446 -25.34 23.53 -30.12
CA GLU A 446 -24.65 24.36 -29.13
C GLU A 446 -23.36 23.69 -28.69
N PHE A 447 -22.23 24.32 -28.98
CA PHE A 447 -20.91 23.97 -28.46
C PHE A 447 -20.60 24.79 -27.21
N SER A 448 -19.83 24.22 -26.28
CA SER A 448 -19.33 24.96 -25.13
C SER A 448 -17.84 24.74 -24.88
N ALA A 449 -17.15 25.83 -24.57
CA ALA A 449 -15.79 25.85 -24.08
C ALA A 449 -15.76 26.41 -22.66
N THR A 450 -14.87 25.90 -21.80
CA THR A 450 -14.66 26.43 -20.45
C THR A 450 -13.18 26.66 -20.20
N GLY A 451 -12.82 27.92 -19.97
CA GLY A 451 -11.48 28.34 -19.63
C GLY A 451 -11.35 28.78 -18.18
N ARG A 452 -10.11 28.77 -17.66
CA ARG A 452 -9.79 29.24 -16.32
C ARG A 452 -8.45 29.97 -16.34
N THR A 453 -8.41 31.14 -15.71
CA THR A 453 -7.18 31.92 -15.50
C THR A 453 -7.00 32.12 -14.00
N ILE A 454 -5.80 31.85 -13.49
CA ILE A 454 -5.43 32.15 -12.10
C ILE A 454 -4.99 33.62 -12.06
N THR A 455 -5.75 34.47 -11.37
CA THR A 455 -5.41 35.89 -11.19
C THR A 455 -4.48 36.10 -10.01
N PHE A 456 -4.54 35.23 -9.00
CA PHE A 456 -3.62 35.21 -7.87
C PHE A 456 -3.42 33.77 -7.37
N PRO A 457 -2.19 33.20 -7.42
CA PRO A 457 -2.00 31.79 -7.14
C PRO A 457 -2.07 31.42 -5.64
N GLY A 458 -1.90 32.38 -4.73
CA GLY A 458 -1.94 32.12 -3.28
C GLY A 458 -1.11 30.90 -2.87
N PHE A 459 -1.71 30.01 -2.08
CA PHE A 459 -1.07 28.76 -1.64
C PHE A 459 -0.57 27.82 -2.74
N LEU A 460 -1.09 27.92 -3.98
CA LEU A 460 -0.65 27.07 -5.11
C LEU A 460 0.82 27.32 -5.50
N LYS A 461 1.37 28.49 -5.14
CA LYS A 461 2.80 28.82 -5.29
C LYS A 461 3.72 27.92 -4.43
N ALA A 462 3.19 27.33 -3.36
CA ALA A 462 3.89 26.39 -2.48
C ALA A 462 3.44 24.93 -2.67
N TYR A 463 2.13 24.70 -2.78
CA TYR A 463 1.51 23.38 -2.91
C TYR A 463 0.59 23.35 -4.13
N GLY A 464 1.22 23.33 -5.31
CA GLY A 464 0.53 23.30 -6.59
C GLY A 464 -0.30 22.02 -6.81
N ALA A 465 -1.16 22.09 -7.81
CA ALA A 465 -1.77 20.90 -8.40
C ALA A 465 -0.66 20.03 -9.04
N ASP A 466 -0.83 18.71 -9.06
CA ASP A 466 0.15 17.79 -9.66
C ASP A 466 0.34 18.05 -11.16
N GLU A 467 1.47 17.59 -11.73
CA GLU A 467 1.84 17.81 -13.13
C GLU A 467 0.72 17.34 -14.11
N ASP A 468 0.00 16.26 -13.79
CA ASP A 468 -1.16 15.79 -14.58
C ASP A 468 -2.37 16.74 -14.53
N THR A 469 -2.59 17.41 -13.40
CA THR A 469 -3.64 18.44 -13.28
C THR A 469 -3.23 19.79 -13.88
N SER A 470 -1.93 20.08 -13.96
CA SER A 470 -1.44 21.34 -14.52
C SER A 470 -1.78 21.49 -16.01
N LYS A 471 -1.74 20.39 -16.77
CA LYS A 471 -2.18 20.30 -18.19
C LYS A 471 -3.66 20.63 -18.43
N LYS A 472 -4.51 20.63 -17.39
CA LYS A 472 -5.95 20.98 -17.47
C LYS A 472 -6.31 22.28 -16.73
N SER A 473 -5.33 22.98 -16.15
CA SER A 473 -5.62 24.05 -15.17
C SER A 473 -5.73 25.46 -15.75
N GLU A 474 -5.11 25.71 -16.91
CA GLU A 474 -5.23 26.96 -17.68
C GLU A 474 -5.52 26.68 -19.16
N ASN A 475 -6.70 26.12 -19.46
CA ASN A 475 -7.30 26.32 -20.78
C ASN A 475 -7.61 27.82 -20.89
N ARG A 476 -6.72 28.59 -21.52
CA ARG A 476 -6.93 30.01 -21.81
C ARG A 476 -7.79 30.11 -23.06
N LEU A 477 -8.93 30.78 -22.95
CA LEU A 477 -9.77 31.13 -24.09
C LEU A 477 -9.40 32.54 -24.57
N PRO A 478 -9.58 32.86 -25.87
CA PRO A 478 -9.53 34.24 -26.34
C PRO A 478 -10.56 35.12 -25.62
N HIS A 479 -10.33 36.43 -25.66
CA HIS A 479 -11.39 37.38 -25.32
C HIS A 479 -12.49 37.32 -26.38
N LEU A 480 -13.72 37.04 -25.96
CA LEU A 480 -14.90 36.85 -26.81
C LEU A 480 -16.08 37.64 -26.24
N GLU A 481 -16.93 38.14 -27.12
CA GLU A 481 -18.18 38.84 -26.80
C GLU A 481 -19.35 38.11 -27.48
N GLN A 482 -20.56 38.31 -26.96
CA GLN A 482 -21.77 37.74 -27.55
C GLN A 482 -22.02 38.32 -28.96
N GLY A 483 -22.43 37.47 -29.90
CA GLY A 483 -22.63 37.87 -31.29
C GLY A 483 -21.36 37.88 -32.15
N ARG A 484 -20.18 37.54 -31.60
CA ARG A 484 -18.95 37.39 -32.40
C ARG A 484 -19.02 36.14 -33.27
N ASP A 485 -18.71 36.31 -34.55
CA ASP A 485 -18.57 35.20 -35.49
C ASP A 485 -17.27 34.43 -35.27
N LEU A 486 -17.35 33.12 -35.48
CA LEU A 486 -16.31 32.11 -35.36
C LEU A 486 -16.35 31.21 -36.59
N LYS A 487 -15.23 30.57 -36.91
CA LYS A 487 -15.16 29.53 -37.93
C LYS A 487 -14.73 28.21 -37.31
N ALA A 488 -15.48 27.14 -37.57
CA ALA A 488 -15.05 25.79 -37.22
C ALA A 488 -13.99 25.31 -38.23
N GLU A 489 -12.71 25.45 -37.88
CA GLU A 489 -11.61 25.06 -38.77
C GLU A 489 -11.47 23.54 -38.90
N GLU A 490 -11.71 22.85 -37.79
CA GLU A 490 -11.67 21.40 -37.68
C GLU A 490 -12.81 20.97 -36.75
N VAL A 491 -13.57 19.97 -37.17
CA VAL A 491 -14.57 19.27 -36.35
C VAL A 491 -14.24 17.79 -36.42
N SER A 492 -14.28 17.09 -35.28
CA SER A 492 -14.10 15.64 -35.22
C SER A 492 -15.16 15.00 -34.32
N ALA A 493 -15.73 13.89 -34.77
CA ALA A 493 -16.57 13.01 -33.98
C ALA A 493 -15.72 12.20 -33.01
N GLU A 494 -15.99 12.34 -31.71
CA GLU A 494 -15.32 11.56 -30.68
C GLU A 494 -16.29 10.53 -30.08
N GLY A 495 -15.93 9.25 -30.22
CA GLY A 495 -16.63 8.14 -29.59
C GLY A 495 -16.09 7.89 -28.18
N HIS A 496 -17.01 7.80 -27.22
CA HIS A 496 -16.70 7.52 -25.82
C HIS A 496 -17.49 6.31 -25.33
N SER A 497 -16.89 5.57 -24.40
CA SER A 497 -17.56 4.50 -23.66
C SER A 497 -17.58 4.84 -22.17
N THR A 498 -18.68 4.56 -21.49
CA THR A 498 -18.75 4.68 -20.03
C THR A 498 -17.75 3.73 -19.37
N ASN A 499 -17.04 4.19 -18.35
CA ASN A 499 -16.01 3.39 -17.69
C ASN A 499 -16.52 2.77 -16.39
N PRO A 500 -16.22 1.49 -16.09
CA PRO A 500 -16.61 0.85 -14.84
C PRO A 500 -15.95 1.53 -13.63
N PRO A 501 -16.61 1.54 -12.44
CA PRO A 501 -16.10 2.17 -11.23
C PRO A 501 -14.62 1.83 -10.95
N ALA A 502 -13.80 2.86 -10.77
CA ALA A 502 -12.35 2.69 -10.62
C ALA A 502 -12.02 1.86 -9.37
N ARG A 503 -11.12 0.88 -9.53
CA ARG A 503 -10.59 0.08 -8.42
C ARG A 503 -9.94 0.97 -7.37
N TYR A 504 -9.92 0.49 -6.13
CA TYR A 504 -9.17 1.15 -5.08
C TYR A 504 -7.66 1.08 -5.36
N THR A 505 -6.98 2.18 -5.14
CA THR A 505 -5.54 2.22 -4.86
C THR A 505 -5.37 2.19 -3.35
N GLU A 506 -4.15 2.00 -2.83
CA GLU A 506 -3.94 2.16 -1.38
C GLU A 506 -4.42 3.55 -0.90
N ALA A 507 -4.16 4.62 -1.66
CA ALA A 507 -4.60 5.97 -1.31
C ALA A 507 -6.14 6.10 -1.26
N SER A 508 -6.87 5.60 -2.27
CA SER A 508 -8.33 5.68 -2.25
C SER A 508 -8.97 4.69 -1.27
N LEU A 509 -8.30 3.58 -0.92
CA LEU A 509 -8.73 2.69 0.17
C LEU A 509 -8.54 3.31 1.55
N VAL A 510 -7.38 3.94 1.82
CA VAL A 510 -7.17 4.72 3.06
C VAL A 510 -8.24 5.80 3.21
N LYS A 511 -8.57 6.51 2.13
CA LYS A 511 -9.66 7.48 2.15
C LYS A 511 -11.02 6.82 2.45
N LYS A 512 -11.36 5.71 1.79
CA LYS A 512 -12.65 5.02 2.00
C LYS A 512 -12.77 4.43 3.42
N MET A 513 -11.68 3.92 3.98
CA MET A 513 -11.61 3.47 5.38
C MET A 513 -11.84 4.65 6.34
N GLU A 514 -11.17 5.79 6.13
CA GLU A 514 -11.41 7.02 6.90
C GLU A 514 -12.85 7.54 6.77
N ASP A 515 -13.38 7.63 5.54
CA ASP A 515 -14.75 8.10 5.25
C ASP A 515 -15.83 7.21 5.92
N LEU A 516 -15.53 5.94 6.19
CA LEU A 516 -16.40 4.99 6.92
C LEU A 516 -16.10 4.90 8.43
N GLY A 517 -15.06 5.58 8.94
CA GLY A 517 -14.59 5.45 10.33
C GLY A 517 -13.94 4.09 10.66
N ILE A 518 -13.60 3.30 9.64
CA ILE A 518 -13.01 1.96 9.77
C ILE A 518 -11.49 2.09 9.92
N GLY A 519 -10.97 1.67 11.07
CA GLY A 519 -9.56 1.83 11.40
C GLY A 519 -9.22 3.23 11.93
N ARG A 520 -7.93 3.44 12.17
CA ARG A 520 -7.35 4.58 12.88
C ARG A 520 -5.95 4.89 12.32
N PRO A 521 -5.33 6.06 12.63
CA PRO A 521 -3.98 6.42 12.17
C PRO A 521 -2.90 5.33 12.37
N SER A 522 -3.01 4.55 13.44
CA SER A 522 -2.12 3.43 13.75
C SER A 522 -2.33 2.18 12.88
N THR A 523 -3.51 1.99 12.28
CA THR A 523 -3.92 0.71 11.65
C THR A 523 -4.03 0.74 10.12
N TYR A 524 -4.26 1.90 9.47
CA TYR A 524 -4.48 1.96 8.01
C TYR A 524 -3.44 1.19 7.18
N ALA A 525 -2.16 1.42 7.44
CA ALA A 525 -1.07 0.77 6.70
C ALA A 525 -0.95 -0.73 7.02
N SER A 526 -1.21 -1.16 8.26
CA SER A 526 -1.14 -2.57 8.65
C SER A 526 -2.34 -3.37 8.15
N ILE A 527 -3.54 -2.79 8.05
CA ILE A 527 -4.72 -3.41 7.44
C ILE A 527 -4.41 -3.75 5.97
N ILE A 528 -3.98 -2.75 5.19
CA ILE A 528 -3.64 -2.89 3.78
C ILE A 528 -2.52 -3.91 3.54
N LYS A 529 -1.50 -3.91 4.42
CA LYS A 529 -0.45 -4.92 4.37
C LYS A 529 -0.99 -6.32 4.68
N THR A 530 -1.86 -6.46 5.68
CA THR A 530 -2.37 -7.76 6.14
C THR A 530 -3.25 -8.44 5.10
N ILE A 531 -4.13 -7.70 4.42
CA ILE A 531 -4.99 -8.26 3.36
C ILE A 531 -4.19 -8.68 2.11
N GLN A 532 -3.05 -8.03 1.84
CA GLN A 532 -2.10 -8.44 0.80
C GLN A 532 -1.28 -9.66 1.23
N ASP A 533 -0.65 -9.63 2.41
CA ASP A 533 0.16 -10.74 2.96
C ASP A 533 -0.64 -12.06 3.07
N ARG A 534 -1.95 -11.97 3.34
CA ARG A 534 -2.87 -13.13 3.46
C ARG A 534 -3.47 -13.60 2.13
N GLY A 535 -3.16 -12.93 1.01
CA GLY A 535 -3.62 -13.32 -0.32
C GLY A 535 -5.10 -13.02 -0.61
N TYR A 536 -5.76 -12.20 0.22
CA TYR A 536 -7.11 -11.70 -0.07
C TYR A 536 -7.09 -10.65 -1.19
N VAL A 537 -6.01 -9.89 -1.29
CA VAL A 537 -5.87 -8.78 -2.25
C VAL A 537 -4.52 -8.87 -2.93
N VAL A 538 -4.49 -8.64 -4.24
CA VAL A 538 -3.27 -8.55 -5.04
C VAL A 538 -3.15 -7.18 -5.71
N SER A 539 -1.93 -6.64 -5.74
CA SER A 539 -1.64 -5.35 -6.37
C SER A 539 -1.35 -5.52 -7.86
N ARG A 540 -2.16 -4.90 -8.72
CA ARG A 540 -2.01 -4.84 -10.18
C ARG A 540 -1.69 -3.40 -10.58
N GLY A 541 -0.41 -3.11 -10.79
CA GLY A 541 0.07 -1.72 -10.85
C GLY A 541 -0.19 -1.02 -9.52
N ASN A 542 -0.95 0.07 -9.55
CA ASN A 542 -1.38 0.78 -8.33
C ASN A 542 -2.78 0.34 -7.82
N ALA A 543 -3.48 -0.53 -8.55
CA ALA A 543 -4.84 -0.97 -8.20
C ALA A 543 -4.81 -2.23 -7.31
N LEU A 544 -5.69 -2.27 -6.34
CA LEU A 544 -5.96 -3.41 -5.46
C LEU A 544 -7.08 -4.24 -6.08
N VAL A 545 -6.81 -5.53 -6.33
CA VAL A 545 -7.76 -6.49 -6.91
C VAL A 545 -8.02 -7.59 -5.89
N PRO A 546 -9.28 -7.95 -5.58
CA PRO A 546 -9.58 -9.06 -4.68
C PRO A 546 -9.31 -10.41 -5.36
N SER A 547 -8.87 -11.40 -4.59
CA SER A 547 -8.77 -12.78 -5.06
C SER A 547 -10.11 -13.52 -4.93
N TRP A 548 -10.29 -14.63 -5.64
CA TRP A 548 -11.49 -15.47 -5.50
C TRP A 548 -11.67 -16.01 -4.06
N VAL A 549 -10.58 -16.18 -3.32
CA VAL A 549 -10.61 -16.51 -1.88
C VAL A 549 -11.24 -15.38 -1.05
N ALA A 550 -11.00 -14.12 -1.41
CA ALA A 550 -11.67 -12.99 -0.78
C ALA A 550 -13.18 -12.98 -1.07
N PHE A 551 -13.63 -13.32 -2.28
CA PHE A 551 -15.06 -13.48 -2.56
C PHE A 551 -15.71 -14.56 -1.69
N ALA A 552 -15.09 -15.74 -1.58
CA ALA A 552 -15.63 -16.84 -0.75
C ALA A 552 -15.66 -16.47 0.74
N VAL A 553 -14.61 -15.82 1.28
CA VAL A 553 -14.57 -15.38 2.68
C VAL A 553 -15.56 -14.24 2.95
N VAL A 554 -15.67 -13.26 2.05
CA VAL A 554 -16.62 -12.15 2.21
C VAL A 554 -18.05 -12.66 2.09
N GLY A 555 -18.38 -13.50 1.10
CA GLY A 555 -19.70 -14.11 0.96
C GLY A 555 -20.10 -14.98 2.16
N LEU A 556 -19.18 -15.79 2.69
CA LEU A 556 -19.40 -16.55 3.93
C LEU A 556 -19.79 -15.64 5.11
N LEU A 557 -19.07 -14.54 5.29
CA LEU A 557 -19.30 -13.60 6.38
C LEU A 557 -20.57 -12.76 6.15
N GLU A 558 -20.86 -12.34 4.92
CA GLU A 558 -22.10 -11.63 4.58
C GLU A 558 -23.35 -12.48 4.80
N GLU A 559 -23.33 -13.76 4.38
CA GLU A 559 -24.49 -14.66 4.48
C GLU A 559 -24.75 -15.19 5.90
N ASN A 560 -23.70 -15.37 6.73
CA ASN A 560 -23.81 -16.13 7.99
C ASN A 560 -23.33 -15.36 9.24
N PHE A 561 -22.67 -14.22 9.06
CA PHE A 561 -22.03 -13.46 10.13
C PHE A 561 -22.10 -11.95 9.84
N THR A 562 -23.22 -11.47 9.30
CA THR A 562 -23.36 -10.15 8.66
C THR A 562 -22.87 -9.00 9.56
N GLU A 563 -23.19 -9.06 10.85
CA GLU A 563 -22.74 -8.11 11.88
C GLU A 563 -21.21 -7.97 11.95
N LEU A 564 -20.45 -9.08 11.85
CA LEU A 564 -18.98 -9.07 11.91
C LEU A 564 -18.31 -8.33 10.74
N VAL A 565 -19.04 -8.09 9.66
CA VAL A 565 -18.57 -7.38 8.47
C VAL A 565 -19.37 -6.13 8.13
N ASP A 566 -20.28 -5.69 9.00
CA ASP A 566 -20.99 -4.43 8.83
C ASP A 566 -20.06 -3.22 9.05
N TYR A 567 -20.27 -2.19 8.23
CA TYR A 567 -19.45 -0.98 8.23
C TYR A 567 -19.71 -0.12 9.47
N ASP A 568 -20.98 0.05 9.83
CA ASP A 568 -21.36 0.88 10.97
C ASP A 568 -21.04 0.17 12.28
N PHE A 569 -21.23 -1.16 12.36
CA PHE A 569 -20.76 -1.99 13.47
C PHE A 569 -19.25 -1.79 13.72
N THR A 570 -18.43 -1.98 12.68
CA THR A 570 -16.97 -1.83 12.78
C THR A 570 -16.54 -0.41 13.16
N SER A 571 -17.27 0.60 12.70
CA SER A 571 -17.04 2.01 13.01
C SER A 571 -17.39 2.33 14.46
N SER A 572 -18.56 1.89 14.92
CA SER A 572 -19.06 2.13 16.29
C SER A 572 -18.26 1.40 17.36
N MET A 573 -17.76 0.18 17.13
CA MET A 573 -16.84 -0.48 18.06
C MET A 573 -15.53 0.30 18.28
N GLU A 574 -15.04 1.02 17.27
CA GLU A 574 -13.85 1.87 17.45
C GLU A 574 -14.20 3.15 18.23
N ASP A 575 -15.45 3.62 18.18
CA ASP A 575 -15.95 4.72 19.02
C ASP A 575 -16.19 4.29 20.48
N GLU A 576 -16.58 3.04 20.73
CA GLU A 576 -16.66 2.42 22.07
C GLU A 576 -15.26 2.21 22.67
N LEU A 577 -14.29 1.72 21.88
CA LEU A 577 -12.87 1.71 22.29
C LEU A 577 -12.30 3.12 22.54
N ASP A 578 -12.89 4.17 21.96
CA ASP A 578 -12.57 5.57 22.27
C ASP A 578 -13.32 6.06 23.53
N SER A 579 -14.46 5.45 23.88
CA SER A 579 -15.24 5.73 25.09
C SER A 579 -14.61 5.10 26.34
N ILE A 580 -14.09 3.87 26.21
CA ILE A 580 -13.25 3.21 27.22
C ILE A 580 -11.99 4.03 27.48
N ALA A 581 -11.33 4.53 26.42
CA ALA A 581 -10.19 5.42 26.56
C ALA A 581 -10.54 6.66 27.41
N THR A 582 -11.74 7.24 27.22
CA THR A 582 -12.22 8.38 28.03
C THR A 582 -12.72 8.04 29.43
N GLY A 583 -12.66 6.78 29.87
CA GLY A 583 -13.16 6.34 31.17
C GLY A 583 -14.68 6.46 31.32
N THR A 584 -15.42 6.50 30.20
CA THR A 584 -16.89 6.58 30.19
C THR A 584 -17.57 5.23 30.01
N GLU A 585 -16.79 4.18 29.75
CA GLU A 585 -17.20 2.80 29.55
C GLU A 585 -16.09 1.88 30.10
N ASP A 586 -16.44 0.70 30.61
CA ASP A 586 -15.50 -0.27 31.18
C ASP A 586 -15.21 -1.39 30.16
N GLY A 587 -13.92 -1.70 29.96
CA GLY A 587 -13.50 -2.69 28.97
C GLY A 587 -13.92 -4.12 29.27
N THR A 588 -14.02 -4.52 30.53
CA THR A 588 -14.46 -5.86 30.95
C THR A 588 -15.96 -6.04 30.76
N ASP A 589 -16.77 -5.05 31.13
CA ASP A 589 -18.22 -5.06 30.88
C ASP A 589 -18.51 -5.10 29.37
N TRP A 590 -17.77 -4.32 28.59
CA TRP A 590 -17.86 -4.31 27.13
C TRP A 590 -17.49 -5.67 26.51
N LEU A 591 -16.39 -6.29 26.96
CA LEU A 591 -15.96 -7.62 26.50
C LEU A 591 -16.98 -8.72 26.86
N ASN A 592 -17.58 -8.65 28.05
CA ASN A 592 -18.64 -9.56 28.47
C ASN A 592 -19.84 -9.48 27.52
N GLY A 593 -20.34 -8.26 27.27
CA GLY A 593 -21.43 -8.03 26.32
C GLY A 593 -21.08 -8.52 24.91
N PHE A 594 -19.89 -8.22 24.40
CA PHE A 594 -19.45 -8.65 23.08
C PHE A 594 -19.31 -10.17 22.93
N TYR A 595 -18.75 -10.87 23.92
CA TYR A 595 -18.40 -12.29 23.79
C TYR A 595 -19.51 -13.26 24.22
N PHE A 596 -20.15 -12.99 25.36
CA PHE A 596 -21.21 -13.83 25.94
C PHE A 596 -22.64 -13.34 25.66
N GLY A 597 -22.77 -12.08 25.23
CA GLY A 597 -24.06 -11.45 24.97
C GLY A 597 -24.60 -10.66 26.15
N ASN A 598 -25.50 -9.73 25.85
CA ASN A 598 -26.29 -9.00 26.83
C ASN A 598 -27.63 -8.63 26.18
N ALA A 599 -28.72 -9.21 26.67
CA ALA A 599 -30.07 -9.00 26.15
C ALA A 599 -30.65 -7.62 26.50
N GLU A 600 -30.12 -6.96 27.54
CA GLU A 600 -30.47 -5.59 27.94
C GLU A 600 -29.54 -4.54 27.30
N ALA A 601 -28.61 -4.96 26.43
CA ALA A 601 -27.73 -4.03 25.73
C ALA A 601 -28.54 -3.07 24.85
N ASN A 602 -28.06 -1.83 24.79
CA ASN A 602 -28.74 -0.71 24.16
C ASN A 602 -29.00 -0.93 22.65
N GLU A 603 -29.87 -0.11 22.05
CA GLU A 603 -30.24 -0.24 20.64
C GLU A 603 -29.13 0.16 19.64
N HIS A 604 -27.95 0.60 20.11
CA HIS A 604 -26.85 0.99 19.22
C HIS A 604 -26.32 -0.20 18.41
N LYS A 605 -25.73 0.08 17.24
CA LYS A 605 -25.30 -0.96 16.30
C LYS A 605 -24.16 -1.83 16.84
N ALA A 606 -23.16 -1.29 17.56
CA ALA A 606 -22.10 -2.12 18.11
C ALA A 606 -22.56 -3.05 19.26
N ALA A 607 -23.65 -2.70 19.95
CA ALA A 607 -24.38 -3.62 20.82
C ALA A 607 -25.18 -4.72 20.07
N SER A 608 -25.19 -4.76 18.73
CA SER A 608 -25.97 -5.77 17.99
C SER A 608 -25.48 -7.19 18.27
N ILE A 609 -24.17 -7.44 18.26
CA ILE A 609 -23.64 -8.78 18.60
C ILE A 609 -23.97 -9.16 20.05
N ALA A 610 -23.92 -8.20 20.98
CA ALA A 610 -24.32 -8.43 22.35
C ALA A 610 -25.79 -8.87 22.46
N ARG A 611 -26.70 -8.14 21.78
CA ARG A 611 -28.14 -8.47 21.74
C ARG A 611 -28.44 -9.81 21.08
N HIS A 612 -27.63 -10.23 20.10
CA HIS A 612 -27.74 -11.53 19.42
C HIS A 612 -27.04 -12.69 20.17
N GLY A 613 -26.76 -12.55 21.48
CA GLY A 613 -26.20 -13.62 22.30
C GLY A 613 -24.67 -13.74 22.28
N GLY A 614 -23.98 -12.72 21.79
CA GLY A 614 -22.51 -12.64 21.80
C GLY A 614 -21.81 -13.42 20.68
N LEU A 615 -20.54 -13.11 20.47
CA LEU A 615 -19.69 -13.74 19.45
C LEU A 615 -19.68 -15.27 19.55
N LYS A 616 -19.67 -15.81 20.77
CA LYS A 616 -19.59 -17.25 21.04
C LYS A 616 -20.84 -17.98 20.50
N SER A 617 -22.03 -17.49 20.85
CA SER A 617 -23.30 -18.07 20.39
C SER A 617 -23.45 -17.97 18.86
N LEU A 618 -23.12 -16.81 18.28
CA LEU A 618 -23.19 -16.57 16.84
C LEU A 618 -22.38 -17.59 16.01
N ILE A 619 -21.27 -18.09 16.55
CA ILE A 619 -20.37 -19.03 15.86
C ILE A 619 -20.79 -20.49 16.08
N ASP A 620 -21.20 -20.86 17.29
CA ASP A 620 -21.62 -22.23 17.60
C ASP A 620 -22.90 -22.63 16.84
N VAL A 621 -23.87 -21.71 16.70
CA VAL A 621 -25.16 -22.00 16.03
C VAL A 621 -25.02 -22.20 14.53
N ASN A 622 -24.22 -21.38 13.84
CA ASN A 622 -24.20 -21.36 12.38
C ASN A 622 -23.27 -22.41 11.75
N LEU A 623 -22.33 -22.99 12.51
CA LEU A 623 -21.23 -23.75 11.90
C LEU A 623 -21.67 -25.03 11.17
N GLU A 624 -22.66 -25.77 11.65
CA GLU A 624 -23.07 -27.03 11.01
C GLU A 624 -23.89 -26.79 9.74
N ALA A 625 -24.77 -25.78 9.74
CA ALA A 625 -25.69 -25.47 8.64
C ALA A 625 -24.99 -24.91 7.37
N ILE A 626 -23.80 -24.31 7.49
CA ILE A 626 -23.10 -23.71 6.35
C ILE A 626 -22.62 -24.79 5.36
N ASP A 627 -23.17 -24.81 4.14
CA ASP A 627 -22.63 -25.63 3.05
C ASP A 627 -21.32 -25.03 2.50
N ALA A 628 -20.19 -25.72 2.77
CA ALA A 628 -18.88 -25.35 2.24
C ALA A 628 -18.81 -25.41 0.70
N ARG A 629 -19.62 -26.25 0.05
CA ARG A 629 -19.69 -26.31 -1.42
C ARG A 629 -20.31 -25.02 -1.96
N LYS A 630 -21.45 -24.58 -1.42
CA LYS A 630 -22.09 -23.29 -1.77
C LYS A 630 -21.14 -22.12 -1.52
N VAL A 631 -20.54 -22.03 -0.33
CA VAL A 631 -19.61 -20.94 0.04
C VAL A 631 -18.44 -20.80 -0.94
N ASN A 632 -17.88 -21.92 -1.39
CA ASN A 632 -16.78 -21.93 -2.35
C ASN A 632 -17.24 -21.91 -3.82
N SER A 633 -18.51 -21.60 -4.11
CA SER A 633 -19.09 -21.53 -5.48
C SER A 633 -19.69 -20.15 -5.76
N LEU A 634 -18.93 -19.27 -6.40
CA LEU A 634 -19.40 -17.96 -6.84
C LEU A 634 -20.04 -18.08 -8.22
N LYS A 635 -21.36 -17.90 -8.34
CA LYS A 635 -22.03 -17.81 -9.65
C LYS A 635 -21.54 -16.57 -10.39
N LEU A 636 -21.11 -16.73 -11.65
CA LEU A 636 -20.74 -15.62 -12.53
C LEU A 636 -21.95 -15.14 -13.33
N TYR A 637 -22.50 -16.04 -14.15
CA TYR A 637 -23.62 -15.81 -15.06
C TYR A 637 -24.28 -17.15 -15.42
N THR A 638 -25.31 -17.09 -16.26
CA THR A 638 -25.91 -18.25 -16.92
C THR A 638 -25.55 -18.14 -18.40
N ASP A 639 -24.99 -19.19 -19.00
CA ASP A 639 -24.52 -19.17 -20.39
C ASP A 639 -25.67 -19.24 -21.41
N SER A 640 -25.33 -19.09 -22.69
CA SER A 640 -26.29 -19.14 -23.82
C SER A 640 -27.09 -20.44 -23.95
N GLU A 641 -26.68 -21.55 -23.31
CA GLU A 641 -27.42 -22.82 -23.24
C GLU A 641 -28.24 -22.95 -21.94
N GLY A 642 -28.29 -21.91 -21.10
CA GLY A 642 -29.03 -21.92 -19.84
C GLY A 642 -28.29 -22.56 -18.67
N ARG A 643 -27.00 -22.91 -18.81
CA ARG A 643 -26.20 -23.57 -17.76
C ARG A 643 -25.60 -22.53 -16.83
N GLU A 644 -25.58 -22.81 -15.52
CA GLU A 644 -24.95 -21.93 -14.54
C GLU A 644 -23.42 -22.11 -14.55
N VAL A 645 -22.69 -21.00 -14.71
CA VAL A 645 -21.23 -20.97 -14.66
C VAL A 645 -20.77 -20.43 -13.31
N PHE A 646 -19.92 -21.19 -12.62
CA PHE A 646 -19.39 -20.86 -11.30
C PHE A 646 -17.87 -20.73 -11.31
N VAL A 647 -17.33 -19.82 -10.51
CA VAL A 647 -15.96 -19.93 -10.00
C VAL A 647 -15.98 -20.75 -8.71
N ARG A 648 -15.16 -21.80 -8.68
CA ARG A 648 -14.95 -22.70 -7.55
C ARG A 648 -13.62 -22.38 -6.87
N VAL A 649 -13.64 -22.16 -5.55
CA VAL A 649 -12.41 -22.02 -4.74
C VAL A 649 -11.98 -23.39 -4.23
N GLY A 650 -11.11 -24.06 -4.98
CA GLY A 650 -10.60 -25.40 -4.67
C GLY A 650 -9.30 -25.40 -3.87
N ARG A 651 -8.94 -26.57 -3.32
CA ARG A 651 -7.68 -26.80 -2.57
C ARG A 651 -6.41 -26.42 -3.36
N TYR A 652 -6.44 -26.56 -4.68
CA TYR A 652 -5.29 -26.31 -5.56
C TYR A 652 -5.32 -24.93 -6.24
N GLY A 653 -6.42 -24.18 -6.10
CA GLY A 653 -6.62 -22.88 -6.72
C GLY A 653 -8.06 -22.66 -7.18
N PRO A 654 -8.35 -21.48 -7.76
CA PRO A 654 -9.62 -21.18 -8.39
C PRO A 654 -9.76 -21.91 -9.75
N TYR A 655 -10.97 -22.33 -10.09
CA TYR A 655 -11.31 -22.91 -11.39
C TYR A 655 -12.75 -22.56 -11.77
N ILE A 656 -13.08 -22.48 -13.07
CA ILE A 656 -14.46 -22.38 -13.54
C ILE A 656 -15.08 -23.77 -13.65
N GLU A 657 -16.39 -23.87 -13.38
CA GLU A 657 -17.18 -25.11 -13.48
C GLU A 657 -18.58 -24.81 -14.02
N ARG A 658 -19.08 -25.67 -14.93
CA ARG A 658 -20.50 -25.77 -15.29
C ARG A 658 -20.93 -27.23 -15.38
N ALA A 659 -22.21 -27.50 -15.14
CA ALA A 659 -22.80 -28.81 -15.40
C ALA A 659 -23.10 -28.92 -16.91
N ILE A 660 -22.72 -30.05 -17.53
CA ILE A 660 -22.92 -30.29 -18.98
C ILE A 660 -23.80 -31.50 -19.31
N GLY A 661 -24.04 -32.38 -18.34
CA GLY A 661 -24.78 -33.61 -18.57
C GLY A 661 -24.97 -34.42 -17.29
N THR A 662 -25.34 -35.68 -17.47
CA THR A 662 -25.42 -36.69 -16.41
C THR A 662 -24.63 -37.91 -16.87
N ASN A 663 -23.70 -38.37 -16.05
CA ASN A 663 -22.92 -39.59 -16.28
C ASN A 663 -23.83 -40.84 -16.25
N GLU A 664 -23.31 -41.97 -16.73
CA GLU A 664 -24.03 -43.26 -16.76
C GLU A 664 -24.49 -43.75 -15.38
N ASP A 665 -23.84 -43.30 -14.30
CA ASP A 665 -24.18 -43.61 -12.89
C ASP A 665 -25.25 -42.69 -12.28
N GLY A 666 -25.78 -41.73 -13.05
CA GLY A 666 -26.74 -40.73 -12.58
C GLY A 666 -26.11 -39.52 -11.88
N SER A 667 -24.79 -39.43 -11.79
CA SER A 667 -24.10 -38.25 -11.23
C SER A 667 -23.98 -37.13 -12.27
N VAL A 668 -24.00 -35.86 -11.82
CA VAL A 668 -23.88 -34.71 -12.72
C VAL A 668 -22.47 -34.63 -13.33
N GLU A 669 -22.40 -34.54 -14.66
CA GLU A 669 -21.16 -34.33 -15.39
C GLU A 669 -20.77 -32.83 -15.37
N TYR A 670 -19.50 -32.54 -15.04
CA TYR A 670 -19.01 -31.17 -14.89
C TYR A 670 -17.84 -30.87 -15.84
N GLN A 671 -18.02 -29.88 -16.71
CA GLN A 671 -16.91 -29.25 -17.42
C GLN A 671 -16.19 -28.28 -16.47
N ARG A 672 -14.85 -28.29 -16.48
CA ARG A 672 -14.01 -27.45 -15.63
C ARG A 672 -12.78 -26.96 -16.39
N ALA A 673 -12.32 -25.76 -16.04
CA ALA A 673 -11.04 -25.22 -16.48
C ALA A 673 -10.38 -24.41 -15.35
N ASN A 674 -9.05 -24.49 -15.21
CA ASN A 674 -8.33 -23.78 -14.16
C ASN A 674 -8.30 -22.26 -14.43
N LEU A 675 -8.31 -21.45 -13.36
CA LEU A 675 -8.08 -20.02 -13.46
C LEU A 675 -6.66 -19.67 -13.01
N SER A 676 -5.89 -19.04 -13.90
CA SER A 676 -4.60 -18.45 -13.58
C SER A 676 -4.73 -17.27 -12.60
N GLU A 677 -3.73 -17.05 -11.75
CA GLU A 677 -3.61 -15.86 -10.91
C GLU A 677 -3.57 -14.53 -11.71
N THR A 678 -3.39 -14.58 -13.04
CA THR A 678 -3.40 -13.42 -13.94
C THR A 678 -4.80 -12.89 -14.27
N VAL A 679 -5.84 -13.73 -14.24
CA VAL A 679 -7.22 -13.34 -14.58
C VAL A 679 -7.81 -12.55 -13.42
N THR A 680 -8.24 -11.30 -13.68
CA THR A 680 -8.98 -10.50 -12.70
C THR A 680 -10.46 -10.91 -12.70
N PRO A 681 -11.19 -10.73 -11.57
CA PRO A 681 -12.60 -11.12 -11.50
C PRO A 681 -13.49 -10.42 -12.54
N ASP A 682 -13.31 -9.13 -12.78
CA ASP A 682 -13.98 -8.40 -13.88
C ASP A 682 -13.53 -8.79 -15.30
N GLY A 683 -12.39 -9.46 -15.44
CA GLY A 683 -11.84 -9.90 -16.73
C GLY A 683 -12.34 -11.27 -17.17
N LEU A 684 -13.01 -12.00 -16.28
CA LEU A 684 -13.58 -13.32 -16.55
C LEU A 684 -14.99 -13.19 -17.16
N ASN A 685 -15.03 -12.74 -18.41
CA ASN A 685 -16.25 -12.67 -19.21
C ASN A 685 -16.58 -14.01 -19.90
N GLU A 686 -17.75 -14.10 -20.53
CA GLU A 686 -18.23 -15.31 -21.21
C GLU A 686 -17.25 -15.80 -22.30
N GLN A 687 -16.71 -14.88 -23.12
CA GLN A 687 -15.75 -15.22 -24.18
C GLN A 687 -14.47 -15.88 -23.63
N LEU A 688 -13.91 -15.35 -22.53
CA LEU A 688 -12.73 -15.93 -21.89
C LEU A 688 -13.07 -17.26 -21.22
N ALA A 689 -14.22 -17.38 -20.57
CA ALA A 689 -14.65 -18.60 -19.93
C ALA A 689 -14.91 -19.74 -20.94
N GLU A 690 -15.51 -19.47 -22.10
CA GLU A 690 -15.64 -20.47 -23.18
C GLU A 690 -14.27 -20.88 -23.75
N LYS A 691 -13.34 -19.92 -23.95
CA LYS A 691 -11.95 -20.24 -24.35
C LYS A 691 -11.26 -21.15 -23.34
N LEU A 692 -11.49 -20.92 -22.04
CA LEU A 692 -10.98 -21.77 -20.97
C LEU A 692 -11.66 -23.15 -20.96
N PHE A 693 -12.98 -23.23 -21.06
CA PHE A 693 -13.74 -24.50 -21.11
C PHE A 693 -13.41 -25.36 -22.33
N ALA A 694 -13.06 -24.76 -23.47
CA ALA A 694 -12.55 -25.45 -24.66
C ALA A 694 -11.17 -26.10 -24.46
N THR A 695 -10.43 -25.71 -23.40
CA THR A 695 -9.15 -26.35 -23.04
C THR A 695 -9.40 -27.63 -22.25
N SER A 696 -9.02 -28.78 -22.82
CA SER A 696 -9.27 -30.09 -22.19
C SER A 696 -8.54 -30.25 -20.85
N GLN A 697 -9.17 -30.90 -19.86
CA GLN A 697 -8.56 -31.16 -18.55
C GLN A 697 -7.31 -32.07 -18.64
N GLY A 698 -7.29 -32.99 -19.61
CA GLY A 698 -6.12 -33.81 -19.94
C GLY A 698 -4.98 -33.04 -20.62
N GLY A 699 -5.24 -31.81 -21.08
CA GLY A 699 -4.36 -31.04 -21.94
C GLY A 699 -4.44 -31.44 -23.41
N ARG A 700 -4.00 -30.56 -24.30
CA ARG A 700 -3.83 -30.87 -25.72
C ARG A 700 -2.61 -31.76 -25.89
N GLN A 701 -2.79 -32.99 -26.37
CA GLN A 701 -1.68 -33.86 -26.72
C GLN A 701 -0.90 -33.25 -27.89
N LEU A 702 0.42 -33.14 -27.72
CA LEU A 702 1.33 -32.60 -28.74
C LEU A 702 2.08 -33.72 -29.47
N GLY A 703 2.31 -34.84 -28.79
CA GLY A 703 3.02 -36.02 -29.29
C GLY A 703 3.98 -36.58 -28.23
N GLU A 704 4.71 -37.63 -28.56
CA GLU A 704 5.66 -38.28 -27.65
C GLU A 704 7.03 -37.58 -27.66
N ASN A 705 7.64 -37.44 -26.48
CA ASN A 705 9.04 -37.03 -26.36
C ASN A 705 9.95 -38.19 -26.80
N PRO A 706 10.77 -38.04 -27.87
CA PRO A 706 11.60 -39.12 -28.38
C PRO A 706 12.71 -39.58 -27.44
N GLU A 707 13.09 -38.78 -26.42
CA GLU A 707 14.15 -39.16 -25.48
C GLU A 707 13.71 -40.15 -24.41
N ASN A 708 12.43 -40.17 -24.04
CA ASN A 708 11.90 -40.99 -22.94
C ASN A 708 10.56 -41.69 -23.24
N GLY A 709 9.94 -41.43 -24.39
CA GLY A 709 8.66 -42.03 -24.81
C GLY A 709 7.46 -41.59 -23.96
N ARG A 710 7.52 -40.42 -23.30
CA ARG A 710 6.38 -39.85 -22.56
C ARG A 710 5.56 -38.94 -23.45
N MET A 711 4.25 -39.00 -23.32
CA MET A 711 3.33 -38.09 -24.03
C MET A 711 3.47 -36.67 -23.47
N VAL A 712 3.71 -35.69 -24.34
CA VAL A 712 3.76 -34.26 -23.99
C VAL A 712 2.38 -33.64 -24.19
N VAL A 713 1.88 -32.93 -23.18
CA VAL A 713 0.58 -32.25 -23.21
C VAL A 713 0.68 -30.77 -22.81
N ALA A 714 -0.02 -29.90 -23.52
CA ALA A 714 -0.21 -28.49 -23.16
C ALA A 714 -1.46 -28.32 -22.27
N LYS A 715 -1.32 -27.65 -21.12
CA LYS A 715 -2.35 -27.48 -20.09
C LYS A 715 -2.42 -26.03 -19.59
N GLU A 716 -3.56 -25.67 -19.01
CA GLU A 716 -3.73 -24.41 -18.27
C GLU A 716 -3.56 -24.66 -16.77
N GLY A 717 -2.67 -23.91 -16.12
CA GLY A 717 -2.29 -24.09 -14.72
C GLY A 717 -2.42 -22.82 -13.89
N ARG A 718 -2.22 -22.95 -12.57
CA ARG A 718 -2.30 -21.83 -11.62
C ARG A 718 -1.43 -20.62 -11.99
N PHE A 719 -0.29 -20.86 -12.63
CA PHE A 719 0.68 -19.84 -13.02
C PHE A 719 0.57 -19.39 -14.49
N GLY A 720 -0.46 -19.86 -15.20
CA GLY A 720 -0.64 -19.68 -16.64
C GLY A 720 -0.46 -21.00 -17.43
N PRO A 721 -0.42 -20.90 -18.77
CA PRO A 721 -0.27 -22.05 -19.65
C PRO A 721 1.11 -22.70 -19.52
N TYR A 722 1.16 -24.03 -19.64
CA TYR A 722 2.38 -24.83 -19.50
C TYR A 722 2.32 -26.12 -20.30
N VAL A 723 3.48 -26.69 -20.59
CA VAL A 723 3.62 -28.07 -21.10
C VAL A 723 4.12 -28.99 -20.00
N THR A 724 3.66 -30.23 -20.02
CA THR A 724 4.10 -31.28 -19.10
C THR A 724 4.20 -32.60 -19.82
N GLU A 725 5.14 -33.42 -19.41
CA GLU A 725 5.12 -34.85 -19.72
C GLU A 725 4.01 -35.55 -18.91
N VAL A 726 3.49 -36.64 -19.47
CA VAL A 726 2.64 -37.60 -18.78
C VAL A 726 3.49 -38.82 -18.44
N VAL A 727 3.61 -39.11 -17.14
CA VAL A 727 4.25 -40.34 -16.62
C VAL A 727 3.46 -41.55 -17.10
N ARG A 728 4.16 -42.59 -17.60
CA ARG A 728 3.48 -43.80 -18.07
C ARG A 728 3.11 -44.72 -16.92
N ASP A 729 2.04 -45.50 -17.09
CA ASP A 729 1.57 -46.44 -16.05
C ASP A 729 2.63 -47.50 -15.71
N ASP A 730 3.40 -47.99 -16.70
CA ASP A 730 4.46 -48.98 -16.46
C ASP A 730 5.68 -48.41 -15.69
N GLU A 731 5.95 -47.10 -15.81
CA GLU A 731 6.95 -46.43 -14.99
C GLU A 731 6.46 -46.34 -13.54
N ARG A 732 5.17 -46.03 -13.37
CA ARG A 732 4.50 -45.89 -12.08
C ARG A 732 4.44 -47.21 -11.31
N GLU A 733 4.03 -48.29 -11.95
CA GLU A 733 4.02 -49.63 -11.34
C GLU A 733 5.41 -50.05 -10.83
N LYS A 734 6.47 -49.76 -11.61
CA LYS A 734 7.87 -50.02 -11.21
C LYS A 734 8.28 -49.18 -10.00
N ALA A 735 7.94 -47.89 -9.99
CA ALA A 735 8.24 -47.01 -8.86
C ALA A 735 7.44 -47.39 -7.59
N GLU A 736 6.19 -47.82 -7.73
CA GLU A 736 5.36 -48.34 -6.63
C GLU A 736 5.94 -49.63 -6.04
N ALA A 737 6.42 -50.56 -6.88
CA ALA A 737 7.08 -51.79 -6.44
C ALA A 737 8.39 -51.51 -5.67
N GLU A 738 9.25 -50.62 -6.16
CA GLU A 738 10.47 -50.21 -5.46
C GLU A 738 10.17 -49.46 -4.15
N ALA A 739 9.18 -48.56 -4.16
CA ALA A 739 8.76 -47.82 -2.98
C ALA A 739 8.31 -48.77 -1.85
N LEU A 740 7.60 -49.84 -2.21
CA LEU A 740 7.19 -50.88 -1.27
C LEU A 740 8.39 -51.61 -0.66
N GLU A 741 9.43 -51.91 -1.44
CA GLU A 741 10.66 -52.55 -0.95
C GLU A 741 11.48 -51.61 -0.04
N ILE A 742 11.62 -50.34 -0.42
CA ILE A 742 12.32 -49.32 0.38
C ILE A 742 11.61 -49.09 1.70
N VAL A 743 10.28 -48.92 1.69
CA VAL A 743 9.49 -48.75 2.92
C VAL A 743 9.52 -50.00 3.79
N ALA A 744 9.64 -51.21 3.23
CA ALA A 744 9.88 -52.42 4.01
C ALA A 744 11.25 -52.40 4.71
N LYS A 745 12.31 -51.97 4.01
CA LYS A 745 13.67 -51.82 4.58
C LYS A 745 13.73 -50.74 5.66
N GLU A 746 13.20 -49.55 5.41
CA GLU A 746 13.11 -48.44 6.38
C GLU A 746 12.41 -48.88 7.68
N ARG A 747 11.33 -49.67 7.57
CA ARG A 747 10.61 -50.22 8.73
C ARG A 747 11.42 -51.23 9.53
N ALA A 748 12.07 -52.17 8.84
CA ALA A 748 12.94 -53.15 9.47
C ALA A 748 14.13 -52.50 10.19
N GLU A 749 14.65 -51.40 9.64
CA GLU A 749 15.72 -50.61 10.25
C GLU A 749 15.24 -49.79 11.46
N GLU A 750 14.05 -49.16 11.43
CA GLU A 750 13.48 -48.50 12.63
C GLU A 750 13.20 -49.52 13.76
N ASP A 751 12.72 -50.72 13.44
CA ASP A 751 12.51 -51.77 14.45
C ASP A 751 13.83 -52.31 15.01
N LYS A 752 14.87 -52.46 14.19
CA LYS A 752 16.22 -52.82 14.64
C LYS A 752 16.79 -51.75 15.57
N GLN A 753 16.70 -50.47 15.18
CA GLN A 753 17.15 -49.35 16.01
C GLN A 753 16.38 -49.29 17.35
N ARG A 754 15.07 -49.56 17.34
CA ARG A 754 14.28 -49.65 18.58
C ARG A 754 14.72 -50.80 19.47
N ALA A 755 15.06 -51.96 18.91
CA ALA A 755 15.59 -53.09 19.67
C ALA A 755 16.95 -52.76 20.31
N GLU A 756 17.85 -52.09 19.58
CA GLU A 756 19.14 -51.59 20.10
C GLU A 756 18.95 -50.53 21.22
N GLU A 757 17.90 -49.71 21.14
CA GLU A 757 17.49 -48.77 22.20
C GLU A 757 16.70 -49.42 23.37
N GLY A 758 16.54 -50.76 23.39
CA GLY A 758 15.81 -51.49 24.43
C GLY A 758 14.28 -51.29 24.40
N LYS A 759 13.73 -50.79 23.29
CA LYS A 759 12.30 -50.54 23.08
C LYS A 759 11.65 -51.72 22.34
N ARG A 760 10.34 -51.90 22.53
CA ARG A 760 9.55 -52.87 21.75
C ARG A 760 9.41 -52.41 20.29
N ALA A 761 9.35 -53.40 19.38
CA ALA A 761 9.04 -53.18 17.97
C ALA A 761 7.72 -52.40 17.80
N LYS A 762 7.63 -51.65 16.71
CA LYS A 762 6.52 -50.73 16.41
C LYS A 762 5.34 -51.50 15.85
N ASN A 763 4.12 -51.19 16.32
CA ASN A 763 2.91 -51.76 15.71
C ASN A 763 2.61 -51.05 14.38
N TRP A 764 2.97 -51.71 13.28
CA TRP A 764 2.78 -51.24 11.91
C TRP A 764 1.36 -51.41 11.34
N GLU A 765 0.46 -52.11 12.05
CA GLU A 765 -0.92 -52.36 11.63
C GLU A 765 -1.89 -51.23 12.00
N THR A 766 -1.41 -50.22 12.75
CA THR A 766 -2.24 -49.07 13.14
C THR A 766 -2.64 -48.22 11.92
N LYS A 767 -3.86 -47.64 11.93
CA LYS A 767 -4.34 -46.72 10.86
C LYS A 767 -3.37 -45.56 10.59
N THR A 768 -2.64 -45.10 11.61
CA THR A 768 -1.60 -44.06 11.48
C THR A 768 -0.37 -44.58 10.73
N ALA A 769 0.10 -45.80 11.04
CA ALA A 769 1.21 -46.44 10.34
C ALA A 769 0.87 -46.80 8.89
N ALA A 770 -0.39 -47.16 8.61
CA ALA A 770 -0.88 -47.35 7.24
C ALA A 770 -0.80 -46.05 6.41
N LYS A 771 -1.35 -44.94 6.93
CA LYS A 771 -1.25 -43.61 6.29
C LYS A 771 0.20 -43.11 6.14
N GLN A 772 1.09 -43.45 7.06
CA GLN A 772 2.53 -43.17 6.92
C GLN A 772 3.17 -43.99 5.80
N LYS A 773 2.77 -45.26 5.62
CA LYS A 773 3.22 -46.11 4.49
C LYS A 773 2.83 -45.48 3.15
N GLU A 774 1.54 -45.21 3.00
CA GLU A 774 0.92 -44.63 1.81
C GLU A 774 1.56 -43.28 1.46
N LYS A 775 1.73 -42.40 2.45
CA LYS A 775 2.41 -41.13 2.25
C LYS A 775 3.87 -41.32 1.79
N ARG A 776 4.65 -42.19 2.44
CA ARG A 776 6.07 -42.40 2.08
C ARG A 776 6.24 -43.02 0.68
N ILE A 777 5.31 -43.89 0.28
CA ILE A 777 5.24 -44.45 -1.07
C ILE A 777 4.98 -43.33 -2.09
N ASN A 778 3.95 -42.52 -1.88
CA ASN A 778 3.63 -41.39 -2.76
C ASN A 778 4.78 -40.36 -2.81
N ASP A 779 5.39 -40.03 -1.65
CA ASP A 779 6.54 -39.13 -1.59
C ASP A 779 7.73 -39.67 -2.45
N TYR A 780 7.96 -41.00 -2.50
CA TYR A 780 9.02 -41.61 -3.35
C TYR A 780 8.65 -41.61 -4.84
N ILE A 781 7.39 -41.89 -5.18
CA ILE A 781 6.92 -41.88 -6.57
C ILE A 781 7.00 -40.47 -7.15
N ASP A 782 6.55 -39.46 -6.40
CA ASP A 782 6.63 -38.04 -6.79
C ASP A 782 8.09 -37.56 -6.94
N GLU A 783 9.03 -38.12 -6.16
CA GLU A 783 10.46 -37.84 -6.26
C GLU A 783 11.10 -38.53 -7.48
N LYS A 784 10.76 -39.80 -7.74
CA LYS A 784 11.37 -40.61 -8.82
C LYS A 784 10.77 -40.32 -10.20
N LEU A 785 9.45 -40.11 -10.30
CA LEU A 785 8.72 -39.96 -11.57
C LEU A 785 8.24 -38.54 -11.81
N LYS A 786 8.95 -37.55 -11.28
CA LYS A 786 8.63 -36.14 -11.51
C LYS A 786 8.62 -35.83 -13.02
N PRO A 787 7.48 -35.43 -13.62
CA PRO A 787 7.42 -35.15 -15.05
C PRO A 787 8.18 -33.86 -15.39
N GLY A 788 8.78 -33.82 -16.58
CA GLY A 788 9.24 -32.56 -17.16
C GLY A 788 8.09 -31.56 -17.25
N THR A 789 8.31 -30.31 -16.82
CA THR A 789 7.30 -29.24 -16.80
C THR A 789 7.93 -27.90 -17.17
N ALA A 790 7.31 -27.17 -18.09
CA ALA A 790 7.78 -25.85 -18.51
C ALA A 790 6.62 -24.91 -18.84
N SER A 791 6.68 -23.66 -18.37
CA SER A 791 5.68 -22.64 -18.71
C SER A 791 5.79 -22.22 -20.17
N LEU A 792 4.66 -22.04 -20.84
CA LEU A 792 4.63 -21.43 -22.17
C LEU A 792 5.11 -19.98 -22.11
N PHE A 793 5.62 -19.49 -23.24
CA PHE A 793 5.97 -18.09 -23.43
C PHE A 793 4.73 -17.21 -23.54
N SER A 794 4.90 -15.91 -23.28
CA SER A 794 3.81 -14.93 -23.31
C SER A 794 3.10 -14.80 -24.66
N SER A 795 3.76 -15.21 -25.74
CA SER A 795 3.25 -15.26 -27.11
C SER A 795 2.66 -16.61 -27.55
N MET A 796 2.75 -17.65 -26.72
CA MET A 796 2.31 -19.02 -27.05
C MET A 796 0.97 -19.35 -26.40
N GLU A 797 0.09 -20.03 -27.13
CA GLU A 797 -1.18 -20.54 -26.59
C GLU A 797 -1.19 -22.07 -26.53
N PRO A 798 -1.83 -22.71 -25.53
CA PRO A 798 -1.97 -24.17 -25.46
C PRO A 798 -2.60 -24.82 -26.70
N LEU A 799 -3.45 -24.07 -27.41
CA LEU A 799 -4.14 -24.51 -28.61
C LEU A 799 -3.23 -24.51 -29.86
N THR A 800 -2.14 -23.73 -29.87
CA THR A 800 -1.29 -23.53 -31.05
C THR A 800 0.14 -24.07 -30.90
N VAL A 801 0.68 -24.16 -29.67
CA VAL A 801 2.06 -24.61 -29.40
C VAL A 801 2.38 -25.98 -30.00
N THR A 802 3.49 -26.12 -30.72
CA THR A 802 3.91 -27.39 -31.35
C THR A 802 4.69 -28.30 -30.38
N LEU A 803 4.84 -29.58 -30.75
CA LEU A 803 5.69 -30.52 -30.00
C LEU A 803 7.14 -30.04 -29.93
N GLU A 804 7.68 -29.52 -31.04
CA GLU A 804 9.06 -28.99 -31.11
C GLU A 804 9.28 -27.86 -30.10
N GLN A 805 8.37 -26.88 -30.06
CA GLN A 805 8.39 -25.78 -29.09
C GLN A 805 8.25 -26.30 -27.64
N ALA A 806 7.42 -27.32 -27.43
CA ALA A 806 7.24 -27.92 -26.11
C ALA A 806 8.50 -28.65 -25.62
N LEU A 807 9.19 -29.38 -26.49
CA LEU A 807 10.46 -30.04 -26.17
C LEU A 807 11.57 -29.01 -25.91
N GLU A 808 11.63 -27.93 -26.69
CA GLU A 808 12.58 -26.83 -26.45
C GLU A 808 12.35 -26.19 -25.07
N LEU A 809 11.09 -25.95 -24.68
CA LEU A 809 10.73 -25.46 -23.35
C LEU A 809 11.05 -26.47 -22.23
N LEU A 810 10.80 -27.76 -22.44
CA LEU A 810 11.10 -28.84 -21.48
C LEU A 810 12.60 -29.04 -21.25
N SER A 811 13.46 -28.61 -22.19
CA SER A 811 14.92 -28.59 -22.01
C SER A 811 15.42 -27.53 -21.00
N LEU A 812 14.54 -26.65 -20.51
CA LEU A 812 14.89 -25.62 -19.54
C LEU A 812 14.91 -26.18 -18.11
N PRO A 813 15.90 -25.79 -17.26
CA PRO A 813 16.88 -24.72 -17.46
C PRO A 813 18.08 -25.09 -18.33
N ARG A 814 18.35 -24.29 -19.38
CA ARG A 814 19.50 -24.44 -20.28
C ARG A 814 20.79 -24.01 -19.57
N GLU A 815 21.82 -24.84 -19.59
CA GLU A 815 23.16 -24.46 -19.12
C GLU A 815 23.84 -23.54 -20.15
N VAL A 816 24.22 -22.33 -19.73
CA VAL A 816 24.92 -21.34 -20.59
C VAL A 816 26.44 -21.46 -20.45
N GLY A 817 26.91 -21.94 -19.29
CA GLY A 817 28.32 -22.20 -19.00
C GLY A 817 28.70 -21.91 -17.56
N VAL A 818 29.98 -22.09 -17.23
CA VAL A 818 30.53 -21.83 -15.88
C VAL A 818 31.29 -20.51 -15.85
N ASP A 819 31.06 -19.72 -14.81
CA ASP A 819 31.71 -18.42 -14.60
C ASP A 819 32.05 -18.23 -13.12
N ASP A 820 33.30 -17.88 -12.80
CA ASP A 820 33.85 -17.87 -11.41
C ASP A 820 33.64 -19.17 -10.61
N GLY A 821 33.42 -20.31 -11.28
CA GLY A 821 33.10 -21.59 -10.64
C GLY A 821 31.62 -21.78 -10.26
N GLU A 822 30.75 -20.80 -10.55
CA GLU A 822 29.30 -20.95 -10.46
C GLU A 822 28.72 -21.18 -11.86
N MET A 823 27.79 -22.14 -11.98
CA MET A 823 27.09 -22.38 -13.23
C MET A 823 26.03 -21.30 -13.50
N ILE A 824 25.99 -20.84 -14.74
CA ILE A 824 24.96 -19.94 -15.26
C ILE A 824 23.92 -20.75 -16.01
N THR A 825 22.66 -20.67 -15.58
CA THR A 825 21.51 -21.23 -16.32
C THR A 825 20.63 -20.12 -16.89
N ALA A 826 20.03 -20.36 -18.06
CA ALA A 826 18.97 -19.57 -18.66
C ALA A 826 17.63 -20.30 -18.51
N GLN A 827 16.59 -19.59 -18.09
CA GLN A 827 15.29 -20.18 -17.81
C GLN A 827 14.16 -19.13 -17.83
N ASN A 828 12.92 -19.58 -18.03
CA ASN A 828 11.73 -18.74 -17.87
C ASN A 828 11.18 -18.83 -16.43
N GLY A 829 10.42 -17.83 -16.00
CA GLY A 829 9.75 -17.83 -14.70
C GLY A 829 8.59 -16.83 -14.64
N ARG A 830 7.98 -16.67 -13.45
CA ARG A 830 6.78 -15.82 -13.23
C ARG A 830 6.88 -14.38 -13.78
N TYR A 831 8.10 -13.85 -13.91
CA TYR A 831 8.35 -12.48 -14.37
C TYR A 831 9.08 -12.42 -15.73
N GLY A 832 8.97 -13.50 -16.52
CA GLY A 832 9.63 -13.64 -17.81
C GLY A 832 11.04 -14.23 -17.74
N PRO A 833 11.81 -14.11 -18.84
CA PRO A 833 13.07 -14.82 -19.04
C PRO A 833 14.19 -14.26 -18.15
N TYR A 834 15.06 -15.12 -17.61
CA TYR A 834 16.18 -14.71 -16.76
C TYR A 834 17.36 -15.68 -16.77
N LEU A 835 18.54 -15.13 -16.48
CA LEU A 835 19.74 -15.88 -16.10
C LEU A 835 19.80 -16.05 -14.59
N LYS A 836 20.38 -17.16 -14.14
CA LYS A 836 20.69 -17.42 -12.72
C LYS A 836 22.15 -17.88 -12.56
N LYS A 837 22.88 -17.28 -11.63
CA LYS A 837 24.26 -17.63 -11.24
C LYS A 837 24.29 -17.74 -9.72
N GLY A 838 24.28 -18.98 -9.20
CA GLY A 838 24.15 -19.25 -7.76
C GLY A 838 22.87 -18.64 -7.16
N THR A 839 23.04 -17.53 -6.43
CA THR A 839 21.94 -16.74 -5.82
C THR A 839 21.71 -15.37 -6.49
N ASP A 840 22.52 -14.98 -7.48
CA ASP A 840 22.22 -13.83 -8.34
C ASP A 840 21.30 -14.26 -9.50
N SER A 841 20.47 -13.33 -9.97
CA SER A 841 19.52 -13.57 -11.06
C SER A 841 19.27 -12.26 -11.81
N ARG A 842 19.26 -12.32 -13.14
CA ARG A 842 19.19 -11.16 -14.03
C ARG A 842 18.19 -11.41 -15.15
N SER A 843 17.19 -10.54 -15.27
CA SER A 843 16.18 -10.63 -16.34
C SER A 843 16.81 -10.43 -17.72
N LEU A 844 16.32 -11.17 -18.70
CA LEU A 844 16.56 -10.97 -20.13
C LEU A 844 15.47 -10.04 -20.71
N ALA A 845 15.66 -9.58 -21.94
CA ALA A 845 14.74 -8.66 -22.60
C ALA A 845 13.66 -9.37 -23.44
N LYS A 846 13.98 -10.53 -24.02
CA LYS A 846 13.08 -11.35 -24.84
C LYS A 846 13.16 -12.83 -24.45
N GLU A 847 12.08 -13.56 -24.65
CA GLU A 847 12.00 -15.00 -24.31
C GLU A 847 12.96 -15.84 -25.19
N GLU A 848 13.10 -15.49 -26.47
CA GLU A 848 14.09 -16.00 -27.44
C GLU A 848 15.56 -15.94 -26.94
N GLN A 849 15.88 -15.00 -26.04
CA GLN A 849 17.25 -14.88 -25.51
C GLN A 849 17.63 -16.05 -24.61
N ILE A 850 16.67 -16.81 -24.06
CA ILE A 850 16.98 -18.00 -23.25
C ILE A 850 17.81 -19.02 -24.06
N PHE A 851 17.42 -19.25 -25.32
CA PHE A 851 18.01 -20.26 -26.19
C PHE A 851 19.22 -19.76 -26.98
N SER A 852 19.30 -18.45 -27.23
CA SER A 852 20.37 -17.84 -28.04
C SER A 852 21.51 -17.23 -27.22
N ILE A 853 21.31 -16.87 -25.94
CA ILE A 853 22.34 -16.17 -25.15
C ILE A 853 23.61 -16.99 -24.95
N THR A 854 24.75 -16.30 -25.08
CA THR A 854 26.10 -16.83 -24.90
C THR A 854 26.68 -16.54 -23.52
N LEU A 855 27.74 -17.26 -23.14
CA LEU A 855 28.44 -17.07 -21.86
C LEU A 855 29.02 -15.66 -21.69
N ASP A 856 29.52 -15.05 -22.78
CA ASP A 856 30.14 -13.72 -22.72
C ASP A 856 29.10 -12.59 -22.64
N GLU A 857 27.91 -12.78 -23.21
CA GLU A 857 26.76 -11.90 -22.99
C GLU A 857 26.23 -12.03 -21.56
N ALA A 858 26.12 -13.25 -21.03
CA ALA A 858 25.76 -13.49 -19.64
C ALA A 858 26.75 -12.79 -18.68
N ARG A 859 28.05 -12.91 -18.92
CA ARG A 859 29.10 -12.18 -18.19
C ARG A 859 28.91 -10.67 -18.23
N ARG A 860 28.60 -10.09 -19.40
CA ARG A 860 28.27 -8.64 -19.52
C ARG A 860 27.08 -8.25 -18.66
N ILE A 861 26.00 -9.04 -18.67
CA ILE A 861 24.79 -8.78 -17.86
C ILE A 861 25.09 -8.88 -16.35
N TYR A 862 25.95 -9.81 -15.92
CA TYR A 862 26.36 -9.92 -14.51
C TYR A 862 27.32 -8.81 -14.07
N ALA A 863 28.18 -8.31 -14.97
CA ALA A 863 29.09 -7.18 -14.72
C ALA A 863 28.34 -5.86 -14.48
N GLU A 864 27.10 -5.71 -14.95
CA GLU A 864 26.29 -4.54 -14.64
C GLU A 864 25.89 -4.47 -13.15
N PRO A 865 25.85 -3.27 -12.53
CA PRO A 865 25.38 -3.11 -11.15
C PRO A 865 23.94 -3.62 -10.97
N LYS A 866 23.71 -4.51 -9.99
CA LYS A 866 22.38 -5.12 -9.73
C LYS A 866 21.32 -4.06 -9.40
N ARG A 867 20.50 -3.71 -10.39
CA ARG A 867 19.35 -2.80 -10.24
C ARG A 867 18.18 -3.57 -9.61
N ARG A 868 17.80 -3.22 -8.38
CA ARG A 868 16.62 -3.82 -7.73
C ARG A 868 15.33 -3.38 -8.42
N GLY A 869 14.67 -4.31 -9.11
CA GLY A 869 13.23 -4.26 -9.38
C GLY A 869 12.77 -3.56 -10.67
N ARG A 870 13.44 -3.76 -11.81
CA ARG A 870 12.90 -3.44 -13.15
C ARG A 870 13.35 -4.47 -14.18
N ALA A 871 12.56 -4.61 -15.25
CA ALA A 871 12.91 -5.36 -16.46
C ALA A 871 14.21 -4.84 -17.09
N ALA A 872 14.79 -5.65 -18.00
CA ALA A 872 15.99 -5.28 -18.75
C ALA A 872 15.82 -3.96 -19.52
N ALA A 873 16.93 -3.30 -19.83
CA ALA A 873 16.89 -2.08 -20.64
C ALA A 873 16.41 -2.44 -22.06
N GLN A 874 15.40 -1.70 -22.56
CA GLN A 874 14.93 -1.86 -23.93
C GLN A 874 16.07 -1.56 -24.93
N PRO A 875 16.15 -2.28 -26.06
CA PRO A 875 17.11 -1.97 -27.12
C PRO A 875 16.85 -0.56 -27.69
N PRO A 876 17.87 0.07 -28.31
CA PRO A 876 17.69 1.37 -28.94
C PRO A 876 16.71 1.30 -30.11
N LEU A 877 15.89 2.35 -30.25
CA LEU A 877 14.94 2.56 -31.35
C LEU A 877 15.69 2.73 -32.68
N LYS A 878 16.87 3.37 -32.65
CA LYS A 878 17.72 3.57 -33.83
C LYS A 878 19.20 3.67 -33.41
N GLN A 879 20.10 3.12 -34.24
CA GLN A 879 21.54 3.41 -34.16
C GLN A 879 21.88 4.48 -35.19
N LEU A 880 22.79 5.38 -34.82
CA LEU A 880 23.20 6.55 -35.58
C LEU A 880 24.74 6.62 -35.60
N GLY A 881 25.30 7.49 -36.43
CA GLY A 881 26.74 7.71 -36.55
C GLY A 881 27.42 8.17 -35.25
N ASP A 882 28.75 8.31 -35.31
CA ASP A 882 29.52 8.85 -34.20
C ASP A 882 29.23 10.34 -33.97
N ASN A 883 29.16 10.75 -32.71
CA ASN A 883 28.89 12.13 -32.35
C ASN A 883 30.11 13.04 -32.60
N ASP A 884 29.90 14.15 -33.31
CA ASP A 884 30.96 15.07 -33.76
C ASP A 884 31.85 15.65 -32.63
N VAL A 885 31.33 15.67 -31.40
CA VAL A 885 32.02 16.27 -30.24
C VAL A 885 32.62 15.21 -29.31
N SER A 886 31.97 14.06 -29.14
CA SER A 886 32.42 13.02 -28.21
C SER A 886 33.10 11.82 -28.87
N GLY A 887 33.05 11.68 -30.19
CA GLY A 887 33.62 10.56 -30.95
C GLY A 887 33.05 9.20 -30.53
N LYS A 888 31.75 9.14 -30.25
CA LYS A 888 31.05 7.95 -29.74
C LYS A 888 29.76 7.68 -30.50
N PRO A 889 29.37 6.40 -30.69
CA PRO A 889 28.19 6.06 -31.45
C PRO A 889 26.93 6.57 -30.77
N MET A 890 26.08 7.23 -31.56
CA MET A 890 24.80 7.75 -31.08
C MET A 890 23.71 6.69 -31.20
N THR A 891 22.76 6.72 -30.26
CA THR A 891 21.58 5.85 -30.29
C THR A 891 20.34 6.59 -29.83
N VAL A 892 19.22 6.38 -30.52
CA VAL A 892 17.89 6.80 -30.06
C VAL A 892 17.32 5.71 -29.17
N LYS A 893 16.72 6.06 -28.03
CA LYS A 893 16.17 5.13 -27.03
C LYS A 893 14.84 5.66 -26.53
N ASP A 894 13.91 4.76 -26.23
CA ASP A 894 12.70 5.16 -25.52
C ASP A 894 12.97 5.37 -24.02
N GLY A 895 12.25 6.33 -23.43
CA GLY A 895 12.50 6.82 -22.08
C GLY A 895 11.23 7.22 -21.35
N ARG A 896 11.32 7.34 -20.02
CA ARG A 896 10.16 7.72 -19.16
C ARG A 896 9.48 9.05 -19.57
N PHE A 897 10.18 9.90 -20.32
CA PHE A 897 9.72 11.21 -20.76
C PHE A 897 9.61 11.30 -22.29
N GLY A 898 9.46 10.15 -22.95
CA GLY A 898 9.49 9.99 -24.41
C GLY A 898 10.89 9.66 -24.96
N PRO A 899 11.00 9.47 -26.28
CA PRO A 899 12.24 9.15 -26.97
C PRO A 899 13.35 10.19 -26.75
N TYR A 900 14.59 9.71 -26.68
CA TYR A 900 15.77 10.56 -26.51
C TYR A 900 16.97 9.97 -27.25
N VAL A 901 17.88 10.83 -27.70
CA VAL A 901 19.16 10.45 -28.29
C VAL A 901 20.29 10.50 -27.25
N THR A 902 21.26 9.60 -27.37
CA THR A 902 22.40 9.48 -26.45
C THR A 902 23.66 8.98 -27.14
N ASP A 903 24.80 9.60 -26.82
CA ASP A 903 26.19 9.18 -27.14
C ASP A 903 26.81 8.30 -26.01
N GLY A 904 25.98 7.86 -25.05
CA GLY A 904 26.42 7.18 -23.83
C GLY A 904 26.97 8.09 -22.73
N THR A 905 27.03 9.41 -22.91
CA THR A 905 27.46 10.38 -21.89
C THR A 905 26.42 11.48 -21.61
N THR A 906 25.80 11.97 -22.67
CA THR A 906 24.81 13.04 -22.75
C THR A 906 23.50 12.43 -23.25
N ASN A 907 22.36 12.84 -22.68
CA ASN A 907 21.05 12.39 -23.12
C ASN A 907 20.19 13.61 -23.49
N ALA A 908 19.76 13.69 -24.75
CA ALA A 908 18.90 14.77 -25.24
C ALA A 908 17.55 14.21 -25.69
N SER A 909 16.45 14.64 -25.05
CA SER A 909 15.10 14.27 -25.49
C SER A 909 14.82 14.79 -26.89
N LEU A 910 14.12 13.99 -27.69
CA LEU A 910 13.58 14.43 -28.98
C LEU A 910 12.53 15.52 -28.75
N ARG A 911 12.41 16.46 -29.68
CA ARG A 911 11.43 17.54 -29.65
C ARG A 911 10.11 17.07 -30.28
N ARG A 912 9.03 17.80 -30.02
CA ARG A 912 7.72 17.55 -30.65
C ARG A 912 7.85 17.78 -32.16
N GLY A 913 7.74 16.70 -32.95
CA GLY A 913 7.96 16.69 -34.40
C GLY A 913 9.22 15.95 -34.86
N ASP A 914 10.14 15.60 -33.96
CA ASP A 914 11.25 14.68 -34.31
C ASP A 914 10.72 13.23 -34.26
N ASP A 915 10.75 12.51 -35.39
CA ASP A 915 10.42 11.08 -35.48
C ASP A 915 11.64 10.23 -35.04
N PRO A 916 11.51 9.33 -34.04
CA PRO A 916 12.59 8.46 -33.57
C PRO A 916 13.21 7.56 -34.65
N GLU A 917 12.43 7.12 -35.63
CA GLU A 917 12.85 6.21 -36.70
C GLU A 917 13.47 6.98 -37.88
N GLN A 918 13.06 8.23 -38.11
CA GLN A 918 13.60 9.08 -39.18
C GLN A 918 14.70 10.06 -38.73
N LEU A 919 15.04 10.10 -37.43
CA LEU A 919 16.09 10.98 -36.90
C LEU A 919 17.44 10.79 -37.64
N THR A 920 18.10 11.89 -38.01
CA THR A 920 19.38 11.90 -38.74
C THR A 920 20.56 12.18 -37.79
N ASP A 921 21.77 11.76 -38.18
CA ASP A 921 23.00 11.99 -37.41
C ASP A 921 23.23 13.47 -37.09
N ALA A 922 23.04 14.35 -38.08
CA ALA A 922 23.16 15.80 -37.89
C ALA A 922 22.17 16.35 -36.85
N ARG A 923 20.91 15.89 -36.88
CA ARG A 923 19.88 16.29 -35.91
C ARG A 923 20.16 15.74 -34.51
N ALA A 924 20.68 14.52 -34.42
CA ALA A 924 21.15 13.94 -33.16
C ALA A 924 22.34 14.72 -32.57
N ASN A 925 23.31 15.11 -33.41
CA ASN A 925 24.45 15.94 -33.03
C ASN A 925 24.02 17.32 -32.53
N GLU A 926 23.04 17.95 -33.19
CA GLU A 926 22.42 19.21 -32.76
C GLU A 926 21.81 19.08 -31.35
N LEU A 927 20.87 18.13 -31.15
CA LEU A 927 20.18 17.91 -29.88
C LEU A 927 21.16 17.63 -28.71
N LEU A 928 22.19 16.81 -28.95
CA LEU A 928 23.23 16.52 -27.95
C LEU A 928 24.12 17.74 -27.67
N SER A 929 24.44 18.54 -28.68
CA SER A 929 25.27 19.73 -28.51
C SER A 929 24.54 20.86 -27.78
N GLU A 930 23.26 21.09 -28.10
CA GLU A 930 22.38 21.98 -27.32
C GLU A 930 22.24 21.51 -25.86
N ARG A 931 22.13 20.20 -25.65
CA ARG A 931 22.04 19.62 -24.30
C ARG A 931 23.33 19.89 -23.51
N ARG A 932 24.50 19.70 -24.11
CA ARG A 932 25.80 20.07 -23.51
C ARG A 932 25.92 21.57 -23.27
N ALA A 933 25.44 22.42 -24.19
CA ALA A 933 25.41 23.86 -24.01
C ALA A 933 24.52 24.28 -22.81
N LYS A 934 23.35 23.66 -22.63
CA LYS A 934 22.44 23.88 -21.48
C LYS A 934 22.93 23.28 -20.16
N GLU A 935 23.85 22.32 -20.21
CA GLU A 935 24.56 21.80 -19.04
C GLU A 935 25.77 22.67 -18.69
N ALA A 936 26.46 23.25 -19.69
CA ALA A 936 27.55 24.21 -19.51
C ALA A 936 27.08 25.61 -19.08
N SER A 937 25.91 26.07 -19.53
CA SER A 937 25.31 27.36 -19.14
C SER A 937 24.81 27.37 -17.68
N GLY A 938 24.70 26.21 -17.04
CA GLY A 938 24.25 26.08 -15.66
C GLY A 938 22.74 26.24 -15.45
N GLU A 939 21.94 26.35 -16.51
CA GLU A 939 20.47 26.40 -16.43
C GLU A 939 19.85 25.11 -15.85
N THR A 940 20.59 24.00 -15.84
CA THR A 940 20.17 22.73 -15.23
C THR A 940 20.83 22.46 -13.87
N LYS A 941 20.62 23.35 -12.88
CA LYS A 941 21.07 23.15 -11.49
C LYS A 941 20.42 21.95 -10.80
N LYS A 942 20.99 20.75 -10.98
CA LYS A 942 20.95 19.67 -9.99
C LYS A 942 22.21 19.71 -9.14
N LYS A 943 22.02 19.69 -7.81
CA LYS A 943 23.11 19.71 -6.81
C LYS A 943 24.09 18.55 -7.03
N SER A 944 25.39 18.85 -6.99
CA SER A 944 26.46 17.87 -6.97
C SER A 944 26.80 17.45 -5.53
N THR A 945 26.95 16.15 -5.29
CA THR A 945 27.63 15.62 -4.09
C THR A 945 29.03 15.15 -4.47
N LYS A 946 30.03 15.77 -3.86
CA LYS A 946 31.46 15.62 -4.19
C LYS A 946 31.98 14.25 -3.70
N LYS A 947 32.62 13.48 -4.60
CA LYS A 947 33.40 12.28 -4.23
C LYS A 947 34.56 12.69 -3.32
N SER A 948 34.73 12.01 -2.18
CA SER A 948 36.03 11.87 -1.51
C SER A 948 36.58 10.47 -1.81
N SER A 949 37.74 10.40 -2.44
CA SER A 949 38.44 9.15 -2.75
C SER A 949 38.86 8.41 -1.48
N LYS A 950 38.84 7.07 -1.52
CA LYS A 950 39.54 6.23 -0.54
C LYS A 950 40.50 5.30 -1.25
N LYS A 951 41.79 5.51 -1.00
CA LYS A 951 42.91 4.74 -1.57
C LYS A 951 42.94 3.33 -0.98
N SER A 952 43.56 2.41 -1.71
CA SER A 952 43.67 0.99 -1.40
C SER A 952 44.48 0.68 -0.13
N THR A 953 44.20 -0.46 0.53
CA THR A 953 45.14 -1.61 0.57
C THR A 953 44.61 -2.83 1.35
N LYS A 954 45.21 -3.99 1.03
CA LYS A 954 44.94 -5.39 1.42
C LYS A 954 44.52 -5.68 2.88
N LYS A 955 43.63 -6.68 3.02
CA LYS A 955 43.61 -7.60 4.18
C LYS A 955 44.86 -8.49 4.16
N SER A 956 45.49 -8.70 5.31
CA SER A 956 46.25 -9.92 5.62
C SER A 956 45.80 -10.46 6.98
N THR A 957 46.12 -11.71 7.29
CA THR A 957 45.43 -12.53 8.29
C THR A 957 46.27 -12.82 9.55
N LYS A 958 45.55 -13.31 10.58
CA LYS A 958 45.98 -14.20 11.68
C LYS A 958 46.64 -13.62 12.97
N LYS A 959 45.98 -14.00 14.07
CA LYS A 959 46.49 -14.56 15.35
C LYS A 959 47.29 -13.69 16.36
N SER A 960 46.54 -13.34 17.42
CA SER A 960 46.74 -13.81 18.83
C SER A 960 47.82 -13.22 19.76
N THR A 961 47.39 -13.11 21.04
CA THR A 961 48.10 -13.12 22.35
C THR A 961 48.62 -11.82 23.03
N LYS A 962 48.14 -11.69 24.29
CA LYS A 962 48.80 -11.17 25.53
C LYS A 962 49.21 -9.69 25.67
N LYS A 963 48.32 -8.91 26.31
CA LYS A 963 48.42 -8.44 27.73
C LYS A 963 49.80 -8.00 28.25
N ALA A 964 50.00 -6.69 28.52
CA ALA A 964 50.58 -6.16 29.78
C ALA A 964 50.60 -4.59 29.90
N THR A 965 49.88 -4.09 30.91
CA THR A 965 50.12 -2.92 31.80
C THR A 965 51.26 -1.90 31.55
N LYS A 966 50.91 -0.60 31.55
CA LYS A 966 51.20 0.45 32.58
C LYS A 966 50.83 1.85 32.02
N LYS A 967 50.65 2.97 32.73
CA LYS A 967 50.17 3.40 34.08
C LYS A 967 50.60 4.88 34.24
N SER A 968 49.73 5.78 34.72
CA SER A 968 50.02 7.19 35.16
C SER A 968 50.53 8.18 34.10
N SER A 969 50.38 9.52 34.20
CA SER A 969 49.92 10.47 35.25
C SER A 969 49.16 11.64 34.59
N LYS A 970 48.12 12.30 35.13
CA LYS A 970 47.94 13.13 36.36
C LYS A 970 48.74 14.47 36.42
N LYS A 971 48.13 15.58 35.96
CA LYS A 971 48.15 16.97 36.50
C LYS A 971 47.53 17.96 35.48
N ALA A 972 47.02 19.15 35.81
CA ALA A 972 46.27 19.63 36.99
C ALA A 972 45.69 21.04 36.70
N THR A 973 44.49 21.30 37.23
CA THR A 973 43.91 22.60 37.65
C THR A 973 44.53 23.94 37.20
N LYS A 974 43.66 24.88 36.80
CA LYS A 974 43.59 26.19 37.49
C LYS A 974 42.16 26.76 37.55
N LYS A 975 41.78 27.25 38.74
CA LYS A 975 40.53 27.98 39.03
C LYS A 975 40.62 29.43 38.54
N GLY A 976 39.47 30.04 38.25
CA GLY A 976 39.30 31.50 38.16
C GLY A 976 37.89 31.90 38.60
N THR A 977 37.73 32.24 39.87
CA THR A 977 36.46 32.73 40.45
C THR A 977 36.37 34.25 40.42
N LYS A 978 35.17 34.81 40.17
CA LYS A 978 34.72 36.10 40.74
C LYS A 978 33.18 36.19 40.78
N LYS A 979 32.66 37.20 41.48
CA LYS A 979 31.45 37.12 42.32
C LYS A 979 30.68 38.46 42.29
N ALA A 980 29.38 38.43 42.66
CA ALA A 980 28.52 39.55 43.10
C ALA A 980 27.98 40.52 42.02
N ALA A 981 26.84 41.24 42.18
CA ALA A 981 25.63 41.09 43.03
C ALA A 981 24.59 42.22 42.72
N LYS A 982 23.36 42.12 43.30
CA LYS A 982 22.27 43.17 43.39
C LYS A 982 21.59 43.52 42.06
N LYS A 983 20.34 44.06 41.94
CA LYS A 983 19.19 44.47 42.79
C LYS A 983 17.95 44.57 41.82
N SER A 984 16.64 44.65 42.14
CA SER A 984 15.75 44.22 43.25
C SER A 984 14.28 44.64 42.96
N SER A 985 13.28 44.02 43.63
CA SER A 985 11.84 44.41 43.73
C SER A 985 10.96 44.26 42.46
N SER A 986 9.65 43.98 42.54
CA SER A 986 8.71 44.09 43.68
C SER A 986 7.66 42.94 43.76
N LYS A 987 6.88 42.92 44.86
CA LYS A 987 5.72 42.05 45.13
C LYS A 987 4.63 42.94 45.77
N PRO A 988 3.33 42.59 45.74
CA PRO A 988 2.78 41.89 46.90
C PRO A 988 1.69 40.82 46.57
N SER A 989 1.17 40.21 47.64
CA SER A 989 0.04 39.27 47.75
C SER A 989 -0.80 39.77 48.95
N PRO A 990 -1.72 39.04 49.63
CA PRO A 990 -2.57 37.88 49.29
C PRO A 990 -4.07 38.13 49.67
N GLY A 991 -4.95 37.10 49.67
CA GLY A 991 -6.23 37.12 50.41
C GLY A 991 -7.32 36.13 49.93
N THR A 992 -7.33 34.89 50.44
CA THR A 992 -8.38 34.30 51.34
C THR A 992 -9.82 34.31 50.82
N LYS A 993 -10.35 33.16 50.39
CA LYS A 993 -11.12 32.17 51.20
C LYS A 993 -12.43 32.70 51.81
N ASN A 994 -13.56 32.11 51.42
CA ASN A 994 -14.58 31.68 52.38
C ASN A 994 -15.41 30.49 51.88
N VAL A 995 -15.98 29.75 52.82
CA VAL A 995 -16.70 28.47 52.64
C VAL A 995 -18.15 28.65 53.10
N VAL A 996 -19.11 28.05 52.41
CA VAL A 996 -20.45 27.75 52.97
C VAL A 996 -20.84 26.32 52.60
N LYS A 997 -21.39 25.59 53.58
CA LYS A 997 -21.78 24.17 53.45
C LYS A 997 -23.08 23.91 54.23
N ALA A 998 -24.16 23.55 53.51
CA ALA A 998 -25.39 22.91 54.00
C ALA A 998 -26.23 22.48 52.77
N GLY A 999 -27.08 21.45 52.77
CA GLY A 999 -27.37 20.49 53.83
C GLY A 999 -28.82 19.98 53.81
N SER A 1000 -29.10 18.92 53.04
CA SER A 1000 -30.20 17.93 53.20
C SER A 1000 -31.69 18.35 53.28
N ARG A 1001 -32.51 17.80 52.37
CA ARG A 1001 -33.85 17.18 52.60
C ARG A 1001 -34.33 16.54 51.28
N LYS A 1002 -34.35 15.20 51.14
CA LYS A 1002 -35.49 14.29 51.42
C LYS A 1002 -36.84 14.75 50.82
N LYS A 1003 -37.33 13.99 49.83
CA LYS A 1003 -38.25 12.89 50.13
C LYS A 1003 -37.95 11.68 49.25
#